data_AF-A0A965QAS0-F1
#
_entry.id   AF-A0A965QAS0-F1
#
_cell.length_a   1.000
_cell.length_b   1.000
_cell.length_c   1.000
_cell.angle_alpha   90.00
_cell.angle_beta   90.00
_cell.angle_gamma   90.00
#
_symmetry.space_group_name_H-M   'P 1'
#
loop_
_entity.id
_entity.type
_entity.pdbx_description
1 polymer ?
#
loop_
_entity_poly.entity_id
_entity_poly.type
_entity_poly.pdbx_seq_one_letter_code
_entity_poly.pdbx_strand_id
1 'polypeptide(L)'
;MMAGLRREASRVNAATPAEQERSIFDGVDTTFARFTARREGDPTAAARGVMRAVQPALDSARRALDVRKPGELVPLLARATEAVQGARESVPRCGFPRRSTVLQAGQSPALGCSSAQLDLDAALTILARRLSEATVNAAGVAVETVAPKELLAFGDSMPVSLTVYNRGNAKVSLKDVRLTGRRPTTMDERAILPDSAVRIIGSVIGLVDTRPWWLGGKVDDMFAPRSSPADGIARVSTGPSTDMVPAVALAEDVRRESNVVVTLQVAGHTIAYNAGTIIYKLADAVLGQQDRPVGGVPPVTLSFDRNLQYVVSGKPTEQTLTLTLQSYSDSPKTFTFRTVVPPGLRLDSIPASVTLAPNERRQLFLRLRGSMKSGRQELGVVAESETGRNDLGLTSVEYSHIRPVRLYRAPAMWVQAVDMTVPATLSVAYVQGVGDAVAPFLQMFDIPVAVVKPSELAVLNLSRYSTLVIGPRAYQANKELIANSARVIDFARKGGTVVVQYGQTEMATPGVLPYPIALAPSGPAARVTEEDAKVTVLDPKHKLLNWPNKIGDADWSDWVQERAVYMPSTIDAKWQSPLEMHDSGEGEQRGALLVAPVGKGMFVYTTLALFRQIPGGVGGGPRLFVNMLSVGTEPPLKKVQP
;
A
#
# COMPACT_ATOMS: atom_id res chain seq x y z
N MET A 1 0.81 8.38 37.92
CA MET A 1 -0.62 8.12 38.18
C MET A 1 -1.39 8.60 36.95
N MET A 2 -1.89 7.69 36.11
CA MET A 2 -2.70 8.03 34.94
C MET A 2 -4.10 8.48 35.40
N ALA A 3 -4.23 9.72 35.86
CA ALA A 3 -5.52 10.35 36.08
C ALA A 3 -5.98 10.95 34.75
N GLY A 4 -6.79 10.22 33.99
CA GLY A 4 -7.29 10.73 32.71
C GLY A 4 -8.11 9.75 31.86
N LEU A 5 -8.19 8.48 32.24
CA LEU A 5 -9.01 7.50 31.51
C LEU A 5 -10.10 6.97 32.43
N ARG A 6 -11.36 7.22 32.07
CA ARG A 6 -12.56 6.67 32.74
C ARG A 6 -13.12 5.56 31.86
N ARG A 7 -13.34 4.37 32.44
CA ARG A 7 -13.94 3.21 31.75
C ARG A 7 -15.41 3.49 31.43
N GLU A 8 -15.75 3.59 30.15
CA GLU A 8 -17.14 3.74 29.67
C GLU A 8 -17.91 2.39 29.67
N ALA A 9 -17.25 1.28 29.31
CA ALA A 9 -17.81 -0.09 29.33
C ALA A 9 -16.72 -1.19 29.34
N SER A 10 -17.01 -2.36 29.93
CA SER A 10 -16.21 -3.60 29.79
C SER A 10 -17.09 -4.72 29.24
N ARG A 11 -16.60 -5.46 28.25
CA ARG A 11 -17.27 -6.65 27.67
C ARG A 11 -16.72 -7.97 28.19
N VAL A 12 -15.72 -7.91 29.06
CA VAL A 12 -14.96 -9.08 29.52
C VAL A 12 -15.69 -9.79 30.66
N ASN A 13 -16.12 -9.02 31.66
CA ASN A 13 -16.77 -9.55 32.85
C ASN A 13 -17.50 -8.40 33.59
N ALA A 14 -18.82 -8.49 33.79
CA ALA A 14 -19.58 -7.51 34.57
C ALA A 14 -19.33 -7.58 36.09
N ALA A 15 -18.74 -8.68 36.56
CA ALA A 15 -18.43 -8.98 37.96
C ALA A 15 -17.01 -8.57 38.40
N THR A 16 -16.12 -8.14 37.49
CA THR A 16 -14.82 -7.54 37.89
C THR A 16 -14.95 -6.00 37.92
N PRO A 17 -14.74 -5.36 39.09
CA PRO A 17 -14.72 -3.90 39.18
C PRO A 17 -13.58 -3.28 38.34
N ALA A 18 -13.81 -2.11 37.75
CA ALA A 18 -12.88 -1.46 36.80
C ALA A 18 -11.50 -1.22 37.41
N GLU A 19 -11.52 -0.82 38.68
CA GLU A 19 -10.37 -0.47 39.50
C GLU A 19 -9.52 -1.69 39.91
N GLN A 20 -10.01 -2.92 39.68
CA GLN A 20 -9.31 -4.17 39.99
C GLN A 20 -8.73 -4.86 38.75
N GLU A 21 -9.10 -4.41 37.54
CA GLU A 21 -8.53 -4.89 36.28
C GLU A 21 -7.09 -4.33 36.14
N ARG A 22 -6.10 -5.22 36.21
CA ARG A 22 -4.66 -4.99 35.95
C ARG A 22 -4.30 -5.26 34.50
N SER A 23 -5.17 -5.90 33.73
CA SER A 23 -4.99 -6.25 32.33
C SER A 23 -6.31 -6.28 31.57
N ILE A 24 -6.23 -6.08 30.25
CA ILE A 24 -7.38 -6.23 29.33
C ILE A 24 -7.94 -7.66 29.27
N PHE A 25 -7.29 -8.63 29.91
CA PHE A 25 -7.70 -10.04 29.98
C PHE A 25 -8.25 -10.46 31.35
N ASP A 26 -8.33 -9.55 32.33
CA ASP A 26 -8.76 -9.91 33.67
C ASP A 26 -10.23 -10.34 33.68
N GLY A 27 -10.49 -11.53 34.24
CA GLY A 27 -11.81 -12.17 34.21
C GLY A 27 -12.08 -13.04 32.98
N VAL A 28 -11.18 -13.13 32.00
CA VAL A 28 -11.24 -14.12 30.91
C VAL A 28 -10.64 -15.44 31.39
N ASP A 29 -11.44 -16.51 31.46
CA ASP A 29 -10.89 -17.87 31.62
C ASP A 29 -10.21 -18.31 30.32
N THR A 30 -8.88 -18.28 30.28
CA THR A 30 -8.10 -18.73 29.12
C THR A 30 -7.76 -20.22 29.16
N THR A 31 -8.17 -20.95 30.21
CA THR A 31 -7.89 -22.38 30.38
C THR A 31 -8.90 -23.25 29.62
N PHE A 32 -8.60 -24.54 29.45
CA PHE A 32 -9.58 -25.49 28.91
C PHE A 32 -10.70 -25.84 29.90
N ALA A 33 -10.61 -25.39 31.16
CA ALA A 33 -11.65 -25.61 32.16
C ALA A 33 -12.97 -24.91 31.78
N ARG A 34 -12.94 -23.82 31.02
CA ARG A 34 -14.15 -23.15 30.51
C ARG A 34 -15.08 -24.03 29.68
N PHE A 35 -14.56 -25.14 29.13
CA PHE A 35 -15.37 -26.11 28.38
C PHE A 35 -16.02 -27.20 29.24
N THR A 36 -15.90 -27.14 30.58
CA THR A 36 -16.37 -28.17 31.51
C THR A 36 -17.87 -28.15 31.81
N ALA A 37 -18.57 -27.03 31.59
CA ALA A 37 -20.00 -26.89 31.86
C ALA A 37 -20.84 -27.79 30.95
N ARG A 38 -21.32 -28.93 31.46
CA ARG A 38 -22.23 -29.82 30.72
C ARG A 38 -23.52 -29.06 30.36
N ARG A 39 -23.87 -29.10 29.09
CA ARG A 39 -25.23 -28.82 28.61
C ARG A 39 -25.72 -30.11 27.98
N GLU A 40 -26.79 -30.69 28.50
CA GLU A 40 -27.41 -31.90 27.95
C GLU A 40 -27.92 -31.61 26.52
N GLY A 41 -27.75 -32.58 25.61
CA GLY A 41 -28.17 -32.45 24.20
C GLY A 41 -27.18 -31.75 23.25
N ASP A 42 -25.97 -31.40 23.71
CA ASP A 42 -24.98 -30.68 22.88
C ASP A 42 -24.09 -31.63 22.04
N PRO A 43 -24.11 -31.56 20.70
CA PRO A 43 -23.29 -32.40 19.82
C PRO A 43 -21.78 -32.23 20.00
N THR A 44 -21.32 -31.21 20.74
CA THR A 44 -19.91 -30.95 21.01
C THR A 44 -19.35 -31.63 22.27
N ALA A 45 -20.15 -32.41 22.99
CA ALA A 45 -19.76 -33.04 24.27
C ALA A 45 -18.48 -33.90 24.17
N ALA A 46 -18.32 -34.65 23.09
CA ALA A 46 -17.12 -35.47 22.84
C ALA A 46 -15.86 -34.61 22.64
N ALA A 47 -15.96 -33.53 21.86
CA ALA A 47 -14.85 -32.62 21.62
C ALA A 47 -14.44 -31.85 22.88
N ARG A 48 -15.40 -31.48 23.74
CA ARG A 48 -15.11 -30.93 25.08
C ARG A 48 -14.42 -31.95 25.98
N GLY A 49 -14.73 -33.24 25.82
CA GLY A 49 -13.98 -34.34 26.44
C GLY A 49 -12.52 -34.36 26.01
N VAL A 50 -12.26 -34.25 24.71
CA VAL A 50 -10.88 -34.21 24.16
C VAL A 50 -10.11 -32.99 24.66
N MET A 51 -10.72 -31.80 24.68
CA MET A 51 -10.07 -30.58 25.20
C MET A 51 -9.66 -30.71 26.68
N ARG A 52 -10.37 -31.52 27.48
CA ARG A 52 -9.98 -31.84 28.86
C ARG A 52 -8.86 -32.87 28.90
N ALA A 53 -8.98 -33.93 28.10
CA ALA A 53 -8.03 -35.04 28.08
C ALA A 53 -6.66 -34.66 27.49
N VAL A 54 -6.60 -33.61 26.66
CA VAL A 54 -5.34 -33.15 26.06
C VAL A 54 -4.48 -32.36 27.05
N GLN A 55 -5.06 -31.71 28.05
CA GLN A 55 -4.32 -30.87 29.00
C GLN A 55 -3.22 -31.65 29.75
N PRO A 56 -3.47 -32.83 30.35
CA PRO A 56 -2.42 -33.64 30.95
C PRO A 56 -1.33 -34.09 29.97
N ALA A 57 -1.69 -34.36 28.71
CA ALA A 57 -0.74 -34.72 27.67
C ALA A 57 0.20 -33.54 27.33
N LEU A 58 -0.35 -32.33 27.22
CA LEU A 58 0.42 -31.10 27.03
C LEU A 58 1.33 -30.80 28.23
N ASP A 59 0.85 -31.00 29.45
CA ASP A 59 1.66 -30.77 30.65
C ASP A 59 2.78 -31.81 30.77
N SER A 60 2.53 -33.04 30.33
CA SER A 60 3.58 -34.06 30.25
C SER A 60 4.61 -33.72 29.18
N ALA A 61 4.18 -33.25 28.01
CA ALA A 61 5.09 -32.76 26.97
C ALA A 61 5.92 -31.55 27.44
N ARG A 62 5.33 -30.62 28.18
CA ARG A 62 6.04 -29.46 28.77
C ARG A 62 7.10 -29.90 29.78
N ARG A 63 6.79 -30.86 30.66
CA ARG A 63 7.76 -31.40 31.63
C ARG A 63 8.90 -32.17 30.95
N ALA A 64 8.61 -32.83 29.83
CA ALA A 64 9.58 -33.61 29.05
C ALA A 64 10.37 -32.77 28.02
N LEU A 65 10.14 -31.45 27.94
CA LEU A 65 10.77 -30.60 26.92
C LEU A 65 12.28 -30.45 27.17
N ASP A 66 13.08 -31.15 26.37
CA ASP A 66 14.49 -30.85 26.13
C ASP A 66 14.66 -30.38 24.68
N VAL A 67 14.95 -29.09 24.50
CA VAL A 67 15.15 -28.49 23.17
C VAL A 67 16.30 -29.10 22.37
N ARG A 68 17.22 -29.83 23.03
CA ARG A 68 18.31 -30.57 22.39
C ARG A 68 17.87 -31.95 21.90
N LYS A 69 16.75 -32.47 22.40
CA LYS A 69 16.19 -33.79 22.08
C LYS A 69 14.67 -33.71 21.82
N PRO A 70 14.23 -32.88 20.86
CA PRO A 70 12.80 -32.65 20.64
C PRO A 70 12.05 -33.93 20.22
N GLY A 71 12.74 -34.93 19.66
CA GLY A 71 12.17 -36.21 19.27
C GLY A 71 11.50 -37.00 20.41
N GLU A 72 11.93 -36.81 21.67
CA GLU A 72 11.32 -37.46 22.84
C GLU A 72 9.87 -37.01 23.08
N LEU A 73 9.48 -35.85 22.55
CA LEU A 73 8.13 -35.31 22.66
C LEU A 73 7.16 -35.91 21.65
N VAL A 74 7.66 -36.50 20.57
CA VAL A 74 6.84 -36.91 19.42
C VAL A 74 5.70 -37.86 19.80
N PRO A 75 5.90 -38.93 20.62
CA PRO A 75 4.80 -39.81 20.99
C PRO A 75 3.68 -39.11 21.78
N LEU A 76 4.05 -38.14 22.64
CA LEU A 76 3.10 -37.36 23.44
C LEU A 76 2.32 -36.38 22.57
N LEU A 77 3.02 -35.65 21.70
CA LEU A 77 2.42 -34.64 20.82
C LEU A 77 1.60 -35.27 19.70
N ALA A 78 2.06 -36.36 19.09
CA ALA A 78 1.36 -37.02 17.99
C ALA A 78 0.00 -37.58 18.42
N ARG A 79 -0.06 -38.23 19.59
CA ARG A 79 -1.32 -38.72 20.18
C ARG A 79 -2.29 -37.58 20.47
N ALA A 80 -1.80 -36.50 21.09
CA ALA A 80 -2.60 -35.32 21.37
C ALA A 80 -3.13 -34.66 20.10
N THR A 81 -2.29 -34.60 19.05
CA THR A 81 -2.64 -34.03 17.76
C THR A 81 -3.75 -34.80 17.07
N GLU A 82 -3.63 -36.13 16.94
CA GLU A 82 -4.65 -36.97 16.31
C GLU A 82 -6.00 -36.87 17.05
N ALA A 83 -5.98 -36.89 18.39
CA ALA A 83 -7.19 -36.74 19.20
C ALA A 83 -7.88 -35.38 18.96
N VAL A 84 -7.12 -34.28 18.97
CA VAL A 84 -7.68 -32.93 18.74
C VAL A 84 -8.14 -32.74 17.30
N GLN A 85 -7.44 -33.31 16.32
CA GLN A 85 -7.86 -33.28 14.91
C GLN A 85 -9.16 -34.06 14.69
N GLY A 86 -9.28 -35.26 15.25
CA GLY A 86 -10.53 -36.02 15.22
C GLY A 86 -11.68 -35.30 15.93
N ALA A 87 -11.41 -34.66 17.08
CA ALA A 87 -12.40 -33.83 17.76
C ALA A 87 -12.84 -32.64 16.89
N ARG A 88 -11.91 -31.99 16.20
CA ARG A 88 -12.26 -30.90 15.27
C ARG A 88 -13.12 -31.43 14.12
N GLU A 89 -12.82 -32.57 13.52
CA GLU A 89 -13.65 -33.12 12.44
C GLU A 89 -15.09 -33.45 12.89
N SER A 90 -15.27 -33.80 14.17
CA SER A 90 -16.58 -34.13 14.75
C SER A 90 -17.47 -32.93 15.11
N VAL A 91 -16.93 -31.70 15.08
CA VAL A 91 -17.65 -30.48 15.49
C VAL A 91 -18.03 -29.65 14.26
N PRO A 92 -19.29 -29.18 14.11
CA PRO A 92 -19.66 -28.26 13.04
C PRO A 92 -18.75 -27.02 13.02
N ARG A 93 -18.41 -26.51 11.83
CA ARG A 93 -17.77 -25.19 11.72
C ARG A 93 -18.83 -24.12 11.97
N CYS A 94 -18.59 -23.25 12.92
CA CYS A 94 -19.41 -22.05 13.09
C CYS A 94 -18.95 -21.03 12.04
N GLY A 95 -19.40 -21.22 10.79
CA GLY A 95 -19.11 -20.29 9.70
C GLY A 95 -19.86 -18.96 9.90
N PHE A 96 -19.34 -17.85 9.36
CA PHE A 96 -20.08 -16.59 9.30
C PHE A 96 -21.36 -16.76 8.45
N PRO A 97 -22.45 -16.01 8.72
CA PRO A 97 -23.72 -16.19 8.01
C PRO A 97 -23.56 -16.08 6.49
N ARG A 98 -24.25 -16.98 5.77
CA ARG A 98 -24.20 -17.16 4.30
C ARG A 98 -24.75 -15.99 3.48
N ARG A 99 -25.00 -14.82 4.06
CA ARG A 99 -25.57 -13.65 3.36
C ARG A 99 -24.94 -12.35 3.84
N SER A 100 -24.89 -11.41 2.90
CA SER A 100 -24.29 -10.07 2.90
C SER A 100 -24.76 -9.09 3.98
N THR A 101 -25.24 -9.55 5.13
CA THR A 101 -25.57 -8.64 6.23
C THR A 101 -24.28 -8.20 6.91
N VAL A 102 -23.86 -6.97 6.59
CA VAL A 102 -23.03 -6.16 7.49
C VAL A 102 -23.67 -6.27 8.87
N LEU A 103 -22.96 -6.84 9.84
CA LEU A 103 -23.44 -6.91 11.22
C LEU A 103 -23.58 -5.47 11.73
N GLN A 104 -24.81 -4.95 11.77
CA GLN A 104 -25.09 -3.72 12.49
C GLN A 104 -24.78 -3.94 13.97
N ALA A 105 -24.12 -2.96 14.61
CA ALA A 105 -23.80 -3.03 16.03
C ALA A 105 -25.08 -3.31 16.84
N GLY A 106 -25.10 -4.44 17.56
CA GLY A 106 -26.22 -4.85 18.42
C GLY A 106 -27.09 -5.99 17.87
N GLN A 107 -26.92 -6.43 16.63
CA GLN A 107 -27.58 -7.66 16.15
C GLN A 107 -26.68 -8.88 16.38
N SER A 108 -27.18 -9.85 17.14
CA SER A 108 -26.60 -11.20 17.15
C SER A 108 -26.66 -11.76 15.73
N PRO A 109 -25.57 -12.32 15.20
CA PRO A 109 -25.64 -13.07 13.97
C PRO A 109 -26.77 -14.10 14.09
N ALA A 110 -27.55 -14.30 13.02
CA ALA A 110 -28.44 -15.46 12.89
C ALA A 110 -27.62 -16.76 12.70
N LEU A 111 -26.58 -16.94 13.52
CA LEU A 111 -25.75 -18.13 13.61
C LEU A 111 -26.52 -19.11 14.47
N GLY A 112 -26.82 -20.30 13.94
CA GLY A 112 -27.22 -21.44 14.77
C GLY A 112 -26.14 -21.90 15.77
N CYS A 113 -25.05 -21.14 15.95
CA CYS A 113 -24.01 -21.36 16.96
C CYS A 113 -24.13 -20.35 18.11
N SER A 114 -24.15 -20.86 19.33
CA SER A 114 -23.94 -20.09 20.56
C SER A 114 -22.50 -19.58 20.68
N SER A 115 -22.28 -18.58 21.54
CA SER A 115 -20.94 -18.07 21.88
C SER A 115 -19.97 -19.16 22.35
N ALA A 116 -20.46 -20.14 23.11
CA ALA A 116 -19.67 -21.29 23.56
C ALA A 116 -19.23 -22.21 22.41
N GLN A 117 -20.07 -22.38 21.39
CA GLN A 117 -19.74 -23.16 20.20
C GLN A 117 -18.70 -22.44 19.33
N LEU A 118 -18.79 -21.11 19.21
CA LEU A 118 -17.79 -20.28 18.54
C LEU A 118 -16.41 -20.35 19.22
N ASP A 119 -16.36 -20.22 20.55
CA ASP A 119 -15.11 -20.34 21.32
C ASP A 119 -14.51 -21.75 21.19
N LEU A 120 -15.33 -22.80 21.29
CA LEU A 120 -14.85 -24.18 21.11
C LEU A 120 -14.30 -24.44 19.70
N ASP A 121 -14.98 -23.96 18.65
CA ASP A 121 -14.50 -24.06 17.27
C ASP A 121 -13.14 -23.37 17.09
N ALA A 122 -13.02 -22.12 17.55
CA ALA A 122 -11.78 -21.36 17.49
C ALA A 122 -10.65 -22.05 18.27
N ALA A 123 -10.94 -22.52 19.49
CA ALA A 123 -9.96 -23.18 20.36
C ALA A 123 -9.46 -24.50 19.75
N LEU A 124 -10.35 -25.34 19.23
CA LEU A 124 -9.97 -26.59 18.54
C LEU A 124 -9.13 -26.30 17.30
N THR A 125 -9.52 -25.30 16.50
CA THR A 125 -8.80 -24.93 15.28
C THR A 125 -7.38 -24.44 15.59
N ILE A 126 -7.22 -23.56 16.58
CA ILE A 126 -5.91 -23.05 17.01
C ILE A 126 -5.07 -24.19 17.61
N LEU A 127 -5.65 -25.02 18.48
CA LEU A 127 -4.93 -26.08 19.16
C LEU A 127 -4.48 -27.17 18.18
N ALA A 128 -5.35 -27.61 17.26
CA ALA A 128 -5.02 -28.59 16.23
C ALA A 128 -3.84 -28.13 15.38
N ARG A 129 -3.83 -26.85 14.98
CA ARG A 129 -2.73 -26.24 14.23
C ARG A 129 -1.42 -26.23 15.01
N ARG A 130 -1.44 -25.72 16.25
CA ARG A 130 -0.24 -25.63 17.08
C ARG A 130 0.34 -27.00 17.43
N LEU A 131 -0.53 -27.98 17.69
CA LEU A 131 -0.13 -29.35 18.00
C LEU A 131 0.48 -30.06 16.79
N SER A 132 -0.09 -29.91 15.60
CA SER A 132 0.51 -30.50 14.39
C SER A 132 1.83 -29.84 14.02
N GLU A 133 1.94 -28.51 14.12
CA GLU A 133 3.21 -27.77 13.99
C GLU A 133 4.25 -28.28 14.99
N ALA A 134 3.90 -28.40 16.28
CA ALA A 134 4.80 -28.89 17.31
C ALA A 134 5.22 -30.34 17.07
N THR A 135 4.30 -31.22 16.68
CA THR A 135 4.59 -32.65 16.39
C THR A 135 5.55 -32.81 15.22
N VAL A 136 5.29 -32.09 14.12
CA VAL A 136 6.12 -32.16 12.90
C VAL A 136 7.51 -31.58 13.15
N ASN A 137 7.60 -30.44 13.84
CA ASN A 137 8.88 -29.85 14.23
C ASN A 137 9.66 -30.76 15.19
N ALA A 138 8.99 -31.36 16.18
CA ALA A 138 9.60 -32.29 17.12
C ALA A 138 10.11 -33.57 16.44
N ALA A 139 9.41 -34.03 15.40
CA ALA A 139 9.80 -35.16 14.59
C ALA A 139 10.96 -34.85 13.63
N GLY A 140 11.46 -33.61 13.56
CA GLY A 140 12.50 -33.21 12.62
C GLY A 140 12.03 -33.24 11.15
N VAL A 141 10.72 -33.18 10.91
CA VAL A 141 10.16 -33.21 9.56
C VAL A 141 9.98 -31.78 9.05
N ALA A 142 10.49 -31.51 7.84
CA ALA A 142 10.27 -30.24 7.15
C ALA A 142 9.50 -30.50 5.84
N VAL A 143 8.51 -29.66 5.56
CA VAL A 143 7.71 -29.74 4.33
C VAL A 143 7.86 -28.42 3.60
N GLU A 144 8.27 -28.49 2.35
CA GLU A 144 8.45 -27.31 1.49
C GLU A 144 7.75 -27.54 0.15
N THR A 145 7.08 -26.53 -0.40
CA THR A 145 6.49 -26.61 -1.75
C THR A 145 6.93 -25.42 -2.58
N VAL A 146 7.72 -25.68 -3.61
CA VAL A 146 8.38 -24.65 -4.43
C VAL A 146 7.75 -24.59 -5.82
N ALA A 147 7.48 -23.39 -6.30
CA ALA A 147 7.06 -23.10 -7.66
C ALA A 147 8.22 -22.52 -8.50
N PRO A 148 8.20 -22.70 -9.83
CA PRO A 148 9.23 -22.17 -10.73
C PRO A 148 9.11 -20.66 -10.96
N LYS A 149 7.93 -20.07 -10.70
CA LYS A 149 7.66 -18.63 -10.87
C LYS A 149 6.78 -18.11 -9.73
N GLU A 150 6.94 -16.83 -9.40
CA GLU A 150 6.16 -16.18 -8.35
C GLU A 150 4.70 -15.95 -8.77
N LEU A 151 4.47 -15.51 -10.00
CA LEU A 151 3.15 -15.10 -10.48
C LEU A 151 2.61 -16.06 -11.53
N LEU A 152 1.33 -16.42 -11.40
CA LEU A 152 0.61 -17.28 -12.33
C LEU A 152 -0.58 -16.54 -12.93
N ALA A 153 -0.66 -16.50 -14.27
CA ALA A 153 -1.80 -15.91 -14.96
C ALA A 153 -3.12 -16.61 -14.57
N PHE A 154 -4.20 -15.84 -14.45
CA PHE A 154 -5.52 -16.40 -14.16
C PHE A 154 -5.92 -17.45 -15.21
N GLY A 155 -6.25 -18.66 -14.74
CA GLY A 155 -6.61 -19.80 -15.60
C GLY A 155 -5.43 -20.66 -16.07
N ASP A 156 -4.20 -20.15 -16.00
CA ASP A 156 -3.01 -20.93 -16.33
C ASP A 156 -2.66 -21.89 -15.16
N SER A 157 -1.71 -22.80 -15.42
CA SER A 157 -1.24 -23.79 -14.45
C SER A 157 0.28 -23.86 -14.42
N MET A 158 0.88 -24.14 -13.26
CA MET A 158 2.31 -24.37 -13.17
C MET A 158 2.64 -25.59 -12.32
N PRO A 159 3.71 -26.34 -12.66
CA PRO A 159 4.19 -27.44 -11.83
C PRO A 159 4.73 -26.88 -10.51
N VAL A 160 4.45 -27.58 -9.42
CA VAL A 160 4.98 -27.27 -8.09
C VAL A 160 5.65 -28.51 -7.50
N SER A 161 6.74 -28.30 -6.80
CA SER A 161 7.57 -29.35 -6.24
C SER A 161 7.41 -29.37 -4.73
N LEU A 162 6.63 -30.33 -4.22
CA LEU A 162 6.53 -30.60 -2.79
C LEU A 162 7.63 -31.56 -2.37
N THR A 163 8.38 -31.19 -1.34
CA THR A 163 9.41 -32.04 -0.73
C THR A 163 9.15 -32.17 0.75
N VAL A 164 9.10 -33.41 1.24
CA VAL A 164 9.07 -33.73 2.68
C VAL A 164 10.44 -34.29 3.04
N TYR A 165 11.16 -33.56 3.88
CA TYR A 165 12.46 -33.95 4.44
C TYR A 165 12.25 -34.54 5.82
N ASN A 166 12.83 -35.70 6.09
CA ASN A 166 12.90 -36.27 7.42
C ASN A 166 14.33 -36.11 7.95
N ARG A 167 14.54 -35.14 8.84
CA ARG A 167 15.80 -34.91 9.57
C ARG A 167 15.73 -35.48 10.99
N GLY A 168 14.66 -36.21 11.30
CA GLY A 168 14.47 -36.89 12.56
C GLY A 168 15.16 -38.26 12.58
N ASN A 169 15.05 -38.93 13.72
CA ASN A 169 15.64 -40.25 13.95
C ASN A 169 14.65 -41.41 13.74
N ALA A 170 13.38 -41.12 13.43
CA ALA A 170 12.33 -42.11 13.28
C ALA A 170 11.72 -42.07 11.87
N LYS A 171 11.21 -43.22 11.42
CA LYS A 171 10.48 -43.32 10.15
C LYS A 171 9.18 -42.50 10.22
N VAL A 172 8.91 -41.74 9.16
CA VAL A 172 7.64 -41.06 8.92
C VAL A 172 7.08 -41.54 7.58
N SER A 173 5.77 -41.55 7.41
CA SER A 173 5.17 -41.83 6.10
C SER A 173 4.33 -40.67 5.61
N LEU A 174 4.31 -40.44 4.30
CA LEU A 174 3.40 -39.50 3.64
C LEU A 174 2.22 -40.27 3.04
N LYS A 175 1.00 -39.96 3.49
CA LYS A 175 -0.25 -40.61 3.09
C LYS A 175 -1.06 -39.83 2.06
N ASP A 176 -1.16 -38.51 2.22
CA ASP A 176 -1.97 -37.65 1.35
C ASP A 176 -1.32 -36.27 1.19
N VAL A 177 -1.60 -35.64 0.05
CA VAL A 177 -1.18 -34.28 -0.28
C VAL A 177 -2.34 -33.52 -0.90
N ARG A 178 -2.72 -32.41 -0.26
CA ARG A 178 -3.74 -31.48 -0.75
C ARG A 178 -3.10 -30.13 -1.05
N LEU A 179 -3.19 -29.72 -2.32
CA LEU A 179 -2.68 -28.45 -2.82
C LEU A 179 -3.87 -27.57 -3.24
N THR A 180 -3.76 -26.25 -3.01
CA THR A 180 -4.72 -25.29 -3.60
C THR A 180 -4.87 -25.51 -5.10
N GLY A 181 -6.10 -25.46 -5.61
CA GLY A 181 -6.41 -25.59 -7.03
C GLY A 181 -6.26 -27.00 -7.62
N ARG A 182 -5.79 -27.99 -6.85
CA ARG A 182 -5.65 -29.38 -7.29
C ARG A 182 -6.81 -30.24 -6.76
N ARG A 183 -7.40 -31.08 -7.61
CA ARG A 183 -8.35 -32.11 -7.16
C ARG A 183 -7.63 -33.15 -6.29
N PRO A 184 -8.25 -33.66 -5.22
CA PRO A 184 -7.69 -34.78 -4.45
C PRO A 184 -7.38 -35.95 -5.39
N THR A 185 -6.19 -36.52 -5.26
CA THR A 185 -5.76 -37.71 -6.01
C THR A 185 -5.31 -38.76 -5.02
N THR A 186 -5.78 -39.99 -5.17
CA THR A 186 -5.33 -41.13 -4.36
C THR A 186 -3.83 -41.35 -4.58
N MET A 187 -3.10 -41.56 -3.50
CA MET A 187 -1.65 -41.76 -3.50
C MET A 187 -1.32 -42.92 -2.57
N ASP A 188 -0.35 -43.76 -2.99
CA ASP A 188 0.19 -44.79 -2.12
C ASP A 188 1.02 -44.18 -0.99
N GLU A 189 0.90 -44.75 0.21
CA GLU A 189 1.70 -44.32 1.36
C GLU A 189 3.19 -44.47 1.05
N ARG A 190 3.96 -43.39 1.20
CA ARG A 190 5.40 -43.38 0.97
C ARG A 190 6.15 -43.25 2.29
N ALA A 191 6.95 -44.26 2.62
CA ALA A 191 7.85 -44.21 3.76
C ALA A 191 9.02 -43.23 3.50
N ILE A 192 9.38 -42.47 4.53
CA ILE A 192 10.49 -41.51 4.55
C ILE A 192 11.38 -41.88 5.74
N LEU A 193 12.51 -42.53 5.44
CA LEU A 193 13.50 -42.90 6.44
C LEU A 193 14.21 -41.67 7.02
N PRO A 194 14.88 -41.77 8.18
CA PRO A 194 15.81 -40.75 8.66
C PRO A 194 16.79 -40.28 7.58
N ASP A 195 17.13 -38.99 7.62
CA ASP A 195 18.03 -38.31 6.67
C ASP A 195 17.67 -38.49 5.19
N SER A 196 16.39 -38.73 4.91
CA SER A 196 15.86 -38.94 3.55
C SER A 196 14.76 -37.94 3.22
N ALA A 197 14.43 -37.84 1.94
CA ALA A 197 13.34 -36.99 1.48
C ALA A 197 12.51 -37.70 0.41
N VAL A 198 11.23 -37.34 0.35
CA VAL A 198 10.35 -37.68 -0.77
C VAL A 198 9.96 -36.41 -1.50
N ARG A 199 10.02 -36.45 -2.83
CA ARG A 199 9.60 -35.36 -3.71
C ARG A 199 8.39 -35.76 -4.52
N ILE A 200 7.41 -34.86 -4.62
CA ILE A 200 6.19 -35.01 -5.39
C ILE A 200 6.04 -33.78 -6.27
N ILE A 201 5.81 -34.01 -7.56
CA ILE A 201 5.45 -32.95 -8.49
C ILE A 201 3.93 -32.90 -8.56
N GLY A 202 3.37 -31.74 -8.25
CA GLY A 202 1.96 -31.42 -8.46
C GLY A 202 1.80 -30.30 -9.48
N SER A 203 0.56 -29.90 -9.75
CA SER A 203 0.25 -28.68 -10.49
C SER A 203 -0.71 -27.84 -9.66
N VAL A 204 -0.51 -26.52 -9.69
CA VAL A 204 -1.43 -25.52 -9.14
C VAL A 204 -2.11 -24.81 -10.31
N ILE A 205 -3.43 -24.64 -10.23
CA ILE A 205 -4.26 -23.97 -11.24
C ILE A 205 -5.00 -22.83 -10.56
N GLY A 206 -5.05 -21.67 -11.22
CA GLY A 206 -6.00 -20.62 -10.89
C GLY A 206 -5.82 -20.06 -9.47
N LEU A 207 -4.76 -19.29 -9.30
CA LEU A 207 -4.61 -18.38 -8.17
C LEU A 207 -5.51 -17.15 -8.43
N VAL A 208 -6.23 -16.67 -7.42
CA VAL A 208 -7.16 -15.52 -7.57
C VAL A 208 -6.44 -14.19 -7.44
N ASP A 209 -7.17 -13.11 -7.71
CA ASP A 209 -6.78 -11.74 -7.42
C ASP A 209 -6.31 -11.59 -5.97
N THR A 210 -5.04 -11.23 -5.85
CA THR A 210 -4.28 -11.12 -4.59
C THR A 210 -4.36 -9.74 -3.96
N ARG A 211 -5.20 -8.85 -4.51
CA ARG A 211 -5.38 -7.51 -3.97
C ARG A 211 -5.75 -7.54 -2.49
N PRO A 212 -5.08 -6.73 -1.66
CA PRO A 212 -5.56 -6.44 -0.32
C PRO A 212 -7.02 -6.00 -0.33
N TRP A 213 -7.81 -6.52 0.61
CA TRP A 213 -9.25 -6.23 0.67
C TRP A 213 -9.54 -4.74 0.91
N TRP A 214 -8.66 -4.05 1.62
CA TRP A 214 -8.75 -2.62 1.93
C TRP A 214 -8.47 -1.70 0.73
N LEU A 215 -8.04 -2.24 -0.42
CA LEU A 215 -7.98 -1.51 -1.70
C LEU A 215 -9.33 -1.49 -2.44
N GLY A 216 -10.38 -2.12 -1.88
CA GLY A 216 -11.74 -1.94 -2.39
C GLY A 216 -12.21 -0.50 -2.27
N GLY A 217 -13.29 -0.15 -2.97
CA GLY A 217 -14.01 1.11 -2.71
C GLY A 217 -14.44 1.18 -1.24
N LYS A 218 -14.73 2.37 -0.75
CA LYS A 218 -15.38 2.53 0.55
C LYS A 218 -16.89 2.66 0.35
N VAL A 219 -17.66 2.16 1.30
CA VAL A 219 -19.08 2.51 1.48
C VAL A 219 -19.11 3.28 2.79
N ASP A 220 -19.34 4.59 2.70
CA ASP A 220 -19.14 5.54 3.80
C ASP A 220 -17.71 5.44 4.39
N ASP A 221 -17.59 5.30 5.71
CA ASP A 221 -16.30 5.11 6.41
C ASP A 221 -15.82 3.65 6.43
N MET A 222 -16.59 2.71 5.86
CA MET A 222 -16.25 1.29 5.84
C MET A 222 -15.61 0.87 4.51
N PHE A 223 -14.63 -0.03 4.57
CA PHE A 223 -14.15 -0.70 3.37
C PHE A 223 -15.28 -1.55 2.77
N ALA A 224 -15.56 -1.40 1.47
CA ALA A 224 -16.56 -2.21 0.81
C ALA A 224 -16.21 -3.69 0.99
N PRO A 225 -17.19 -4.54 1.33
CA PRO A 225 -16.93 -5.93 1.60
C PRO A 225 -16.57 -6.65 0.29
N ARG A 226 -15.28 -6.77 -0.02
CA ARG A 226 -14.81 -7.85 -0.89
C ARG A 226 -15.12 -9.16 -0.19
N SER A 227 -15.62 -10.16 -0.90
CA SER A 227 -15.81 -11.48 -0.31
C SER A 227 -14.51 -12.27 -0.32
N SER A 228 -14.27 -13.08 0.71
CA SER A 228 -13.19 -14.07 0.77
C SER A 228 -13.76 -15.41 1.21
N PRO A 229 -13.16 -16.54 0.78
CA PRO A 229 -13.45 -17.85 1.35
C PRO A 229 -13.35 -17.84 2.88
N ALA A 230 -14.31 -18.43 3.58
CA ALA A 230 -14.34 -18.47 5.05
C ALA A 230 -13.12 -19.17 5.67
N ASP A 231 -12.44 -20.03 4.91
CA ASP A 231 -11.19 -20.68 5.32
C ASP A 231 -9.93 -19.82 5.08
N GLY A 232 -10.09 -18.62 4.51
CA GLY A 232 -9.01 -17.69 4.17
C GLY A 232 -8.18 -18.09 2.95
N ILE A 233 -8.47 -19.23 2.31
CA ILE A 233 -7.65 -19.75 1.21
C ILE A 233 -8.27 -19.32 -0.12
N ALA A 234 -7.55 -18.50 -0.86
CA ALA A 234 -7.95 -17.95 -2.14
C ALA A 234 -7.95 -19.03 -3.25
N ARG A 235 -9.02 -19.15 -4.05
CA ARG A 235 -9.21 -20.22 -5.06
C ARG A 235 -10.09 -19.76 -6.25
N VAL A 236 -9.71 -20.08 -7.49
CA VAL A 236 -10.48 -19.70 -8.71
C VAL A 236 -11.75 -20.53 -8.92
N SER A 237 -11.81 -21.76 -8.39
CA SER A 237 -13.00 -22.61 -8.43
C SER A 237 -13.57 -22.75 -7.02
N THR A 238 -14.78 -22.23 -6.82
CA THR A 238 -15.63 -22.59 -5.69
C THR A 238 -16.02 -24.06 -5.88
N GLY A 239 -15.35 -24.96 -5.17
CA GLY A 239 -15.94 -26.27 -4.91
C GLY A 239 -17.31 -26.09 -4.24
N PRO A 240 -18.19 -27.10 -4.26
CA PRO A 240 -19.60 -26.96 -3.90
C PRO A 240 -19.94 -26.61 -2.43
N SER A 241 -19.02 -26.03 -1.64
CA SER A 241 -19.28 -25.70 -0.23
C SER A 241 -18.39 -24.62 0.40
N THR A 242 -17.68 -23.79 -0.37
CA THR A 242 -16.87 -22.73 0.26
C THR A 242 -17.76 -21.51 0.57
N ASP A 243 -18.18 -21.39 1.83
CA ASP A 243 -18.89 -20.21 2.32
C ASP A 243 -18.02 -18.95 2.09
N MET A 244 -18.63 -17.92 1.52
CA MET A 244 -17.98 -16.63 1.26
C MET A 244 -18.37 -15.65 2.36
N VAL A 245 -17.38 -14.95 2.91
CA VAL A 245 -17.55 -14.01 4.02
C VAL A 245 -16.97 -12.65 3.65
N PRO A 246 -17.42 -11.54 4.25
CA PRO A 246 -16.73 -10.26 4.10
C PRO A 246 -15.25 -10.40 4.46
N ALA A 247 -14.35 -9.99 3.57
CA ALA A 247 -12.90 -10.17 3.72
C ALA A 247 -12.36 -9.49 4.98
N VAL A 248 -12.96 -8.36 5.38
CA VAL A 248 -12.65 -7.65 6.63
C VAL A 248 -12.92 -8.49 7.89
N ALA A 249 -13.78 -9.51 7.80
CA ALA A 249 -14.09 -10.41 8.92
C ALA A 249 -13.01 -11.50 9.11
N LEU A 250 -12.06 -11.63 8.19
CA LEU A 250 -10.94 -12.55 8.29
C LEU A 250 -9.67 -11.79 8.69
N ALA A 251 -8.98 -12.28 9.73
CA ALA A 251 -7.68 -11.77 10.10
C ALA A 251 -6.66 -11.99 8.96
N GLU A 252 -5.77 -11.02 8.73
CA GLU A 252 -4.86 -11.04 7.59
C GLU A 252 -3.88 -12.23 7.62
N ASP A 253 -3.53 -12.74 8.80
CA ASP A 253 -2.67 -13.92 8.99
C ASP A 253 -3.32 -15.24 8.59
N VAL A 254 -4.66 -15.27 8.46
CA VAL A 254 -5.44 -16.40 7.98
C VAL A 254 -5.56 -16.38 6.45
N ARG A 255 -5.45 -15.21 5.82
CA ARG A 255 -5.60 -15.04 4.37
C ARG A 255 -4.37 -15.55 3.63
N ARG A 256 -4.57 -16.48 2.69
CA ARG A 256 -3.50 -17.14 1.94
C ARG A 256 -3.91 -17.37 0.49
N GLU A 257 -3.00 -17.11 -0.43
CA GLU A 257 -3.24 -17.28 -1.87
C GLU A 257 -3.14 -18.74 -2.31
N SER A 258 -2.37 -19.52 -1.57
CA SER A 258 -2.20 -20.95 -1.74
C SER A 258 -2.02 -21.62 -0.38
N ASN A 259 -2.31 -22.91 -0.32
CA ASN A 259 -2.18 -23.69 0.88
C ASN A 259 -1.80 -25.12 0.52
N VAL A 260 -0.93 -25.70 1.34
CA VAL A 260 -0.46 -27.07 1.22
C VAL A 260 -0.78 -27.80 2.52
N VAL A 261 -1.53 -28.88 2.43
CA VAL A 261 -1.76 -29.78 3.57
C VAL A 261 -1.20 -31.15 3.22
N VAL A 262 -0.39 -31.71 4.10
CA VAL A 262 0.12 -33.08 3.99
C VAL A 262 -0.43 -33.91 5.14
N THR A 263 -0.76 -35.17 4.86
CA THR A 263 -1.15 -36.13 5.90
C THR A 263 0.02 -37.07 6.14
N LEU A 264 0.57 -37.04 7.35
CA LEU A 264 1.76 -37.80 7.74
C LEU A 264 1.39 -38.89 8.76
N GLN A 265 2.08 -40.03 8.70
CA GLN A 265 2.12 -41.00 9.78
C GLN A 265 3.35 -40.75 10.65
N VAL A 266 3.16 -40.31 11.90
CA VAL A 266 4.23 -39.98 12.84
C VAL A 266 4.00 -40.73 14.14
N ALA A 267 4.97 -41.55 14.56
CA ALA A 267 4.88 -42.37 15.78
C ALA A 267 3.58 -43.19 15.90
N GLY A 268 3.07 -43.72 14.77
CA GLY A 268 1.84 -44.51 14.75
C GLY A 268 0.53 -43.72 14.72
N HIS A 269 0.58 -42.39 14.70
CA HIS A 269 -0.58 -41.50 14.62
C HIS A 269 -0.66 -40.77 13.28
N THR A 270 -1.88 -40.50 12.81
CA THR A 270 -2.16 -39.75 11.58
C THR A 270 -2.23 -38.26 11.88
N ILE A 271 -1.40 -37.47 11.20
CA ILE A 271 -1.24 -36.03 11.44
C ILE A 271 -1.52 -35.27 10.16
N ALA A 272 -2.60 -34.49 10.12
CA ALA A 272 -2.82 -33.49 9.07
C ALA A 272 -2.00 -32.22 9.40
N TYR A 273 -1.01 -31.91 8.57
CA TYR A 273 -0.13 -30.77 8.76
C TYR A 273 -0.32 -29.73 7.65
N ASN A 274 -0.59 -28.49 8.03
CA ASN A 274 -0.64 -27.37 7.10
C ASN A 274 0.78 -26.80 6.91
N ALA A 275 1.39 -27.11 5.78
CA ALA A 275 2.75 -26.70 5.43
C ALA A 275 2.86 -25.24 4.94
N GLY A 276 1.75 -24.48 4.94
CA GLY A 276 1.73 -23.08 4.54
C GLY A 276 1.48 -22.88 3.05
N THR A 277 1.98 -21.76 2.54
CA THR A 277 1.82 -21.33 1.14
C THR A 277 2.84 -22.00 0.23
N ILE A 278 2.48 -22.17 -1.03
CA ILE A 278 3.45 -22.48 -2.08
C ILE A 278 4.36 -21.24 -2.26
N ILE A 279 5.68 -21.45 -2.32
CA ILE A 279 6.66 -20.38 -2.39
C ILE A 279 7.45 -20.41 -3.70
N TYR A 280 7.90 -19.23 -4.14
CA TYR A 280 8.95 -19.03 -5.13
C TYR A 280 10.22 -18.61 -4.41
N LYS A 281 11.35 -19.25 -4.75
CA LYS A 281 12.66 -18.95 -4.17
C LYS A 281 13.36 -17.91 -5.03
N LEU A 282 13.39 -16.67 -4.56
CA LEU A 282 14.12 -15.58 -5.21
C LEU A 282 15.54 -15.50 -4.66
N ALA A 283 16.55 -15.49 -5.53
CA ALA A 283 17.93 -15.21 -5.14
C ALA A 283 18.17 -13.70 -5.16
N ASP A 284 18.40 -13.10 -3.99
CA ASP A 284 18.77 -11.70 -3.84
C ASP A 284 20.28 -11.57 -3.55
N ALA A 285 20.95 -10.62 -4.20
CA ALA A 285 22.40 -10.45 -4.09
C ALA A 285 22.86 -9.96 -2.70
N VAL A 286 21.99 -9.30 -1.94
CA VAL A 286 22.28 -8.74 -0.62
C VAL A 286 21.67 -9.59 0.50
N LEU A 287 20.42 -10.02 0.32
CA LEU A 287 19.64 -10.72 1.34
C LEU A 287 19.71 -12.26 1.23
N GLY A 288 20.32 -12.79 0.18
CA GLY A 288 20.35 -14.23 -0.09
C GLY A 288 19.00 -14.75 -0.60
N GLN A 289 18.71 -16.04 -0.33
CA GLN A 289 17.44 -16.63 -0.77
C GLN A 289 16.26 -16.05 0.02
N GLN A 290 15.27 -15.53 -0.70
CA GLN A 290 14.01 -15.01 -0.16
C GLN A 290 12.85 -15.90 -0.61
N ASP A 291 12.00 -16.31 0.33
CA ASP A 291 10.82 -17.12 0.04
C ASP A 291 9.60 -16.22 -0.16
N ARG A 292 9.02 -16.24 -1.36
CA ARG A 292 7.87 -15.40 -1.74
C ARG A 292 6.62 -16.25 -1.99
N PRO A 293 5.48 -15.98 -1.34
CA PRO A 293 4.23 -16.67 -1.66
C PRO A 293 3.84 -16.46 -3.12
N VAL A 294 3.47 -17.54 -3.81
CA VAL A 294 2.99 -17.45 -5.19
C VAL A 294 1.60 -16.83 -5.26
N GLY A 295 1.38 -15.99 -6.28
CA GLY A 295 0.12 -15.26 -6.46
C GLY A 295 -0.45 -15.30 -7.87
N GLY A 296 -1.75 -15.01 -7.95
CA GLY A 296 -2.45 -14.84 -9.22
C GLY A 296 -2.22 -13.45 -9.81
N VAL A 297 -2.17 -13.36 -11.14
CA VAL A 297 -2.04 -12.11 -11.89
C VAL A 297 -2.89 -12.18 -13.17
N PRO A 298 -3.39 -11.06 -13.72
CA PRO A 298 -3.98 -11.06 -15.06
C PRO A 298 -2.99 -11.58 -16.11
N PRO A 299 -3.47 -12.21 -17.21
CA PRO A 299 -2.61 -12.75 -18.25
C PRO A 299 -1.75 -11.68 -18.93
N VAL A 300 -2.20 -10.43 -18.92
CA VAL A 300 -1.43 -9.24 -19.28
C VAL A 300 -1.73 -8.11 -18.30
N THR A 301 -0.71 -7.34 -17.94
CA THR A 301 -0.90 -6.06 -17.23
C THR A 301 -0.48 -4.89 -18.09
N LEU A 302 -1.21 -3.78 -17.96
CA LEU A 302 -0.99 -2.55 -18.73
C LEU A 302 -0.65 -1.41 -17.77
N SER A 303 0.36 -0.59 -18.07
CA SER A 303 0.72 0.54 -17.20
C SER A 303 1.29 1.71 -18.00
N PHE A 304 0.71 2.90 -17.81
CA PHE A 304 1.31 4.13 -18.27
C PHE A 304 2.56 4.45 -17.44
N ASP A 305 3.50 5.19 -18.03
CA ASP A 305 4.70 5.69 -17.38
C ASP A 305 4.42 6.79 -16.33
N ARG A 306 3.19 7.33 -16.34
CA ARG A 306 2.71 8.38 -15.43
C ARG A 306 1.21 8.24 -15.17
N ASN A 307 0.75 8.75 -14.03
CA ASN A 307 -0.68 8.74 -13.65
C ASN A 307 -1.40 10.07 -13.95
N LEU A 308 -0.66 11.09 -14.37
CA LEU A 308 -1.16 12.43 -14.62
C LEU A 308 -0.35 13.08 -15.75
N GLN A 309 -1.05 13.67 -16.71
CA GLN A 309 -0.48 14.50 -17.76
C GLN A 309 -1.17 15.86 -17.73
N TYR A 310 -0.40 16.91 -17.50
CA TYR A 310 -0.91 18.26 -17.65
C TYR A 310 -0.82 18.74 -19.10
N VAL A 311 -1.77 19.59 -19.50
CA VAL A 311 -1.79 20.28 -20.80
C VAL A 311 -2.29 21.71 -20.62
N VAL A 312 -1.92 22.61 -21.53
CA VAL A 312 -2.47 23.97 -21.52
C VAL A 312 -3.89 23.95 -22.09
N SER A 313 -4.86 24.46 -21.33
CA SER A 313 -6.25 24.52 -21.73
C SER A 313 -6.42 25.26 -23.07
N GLY A 314 -7.17 24.66 -23.99
CA GLY A 314 -7.52 25.22 -25.29
C GLY A 314 -6.36 25.34 -26.29
N LYS A 315 -5.13 24.94 -25.94
CA LYS A 315 -4.00 24.94 -26.87
C LYS A 315 -3.78 23.54 -27.46
N PRO A 316 -3.34 23.45 -28.73
CA PRO A 316 -2.86 22.20 -29.29
C PRO A 316 -1.72 21.63 -28.46
N THR A 317 -1.81 20.34 -28.15
CA THR A 317 -0.77 19.57 -27.46
C THR A 317 -0.39 18.36 -28.28
N GLU A 318 0.89 17.97 -28.22
CA GLU A 318 1.39 16.68 -28.69
C GLU A 318 2.31 16.11 -27.62
N GLN A 319 1.88 15.03 -26.95
CA GLN A 319 2.62 14.39 -25.87
C GLN A 319 2.86 12.93 -26.22
N THR A 320 4.08 12.45 -26.00
CA THR A 320 4.40 11.03 -26.12
C THR A 320 4.15 10.35 -24.78
N LEU A 321 3.34 9.29 -24.81
CA LEU A 321 3.02 8.46 -23.65
C LEU A 321 3.62 7.08 -23.85
N THR A 322 4.09 6.45 -22.77
CA THR A 322 4.58 5.07 -22.83
C THR A 322 3.62 4.15 -22.11
N LEU A 323 3.03 3.23 -22.86
CA LEU A 323 2.21 2.14 -22.32
C LEU A 323 3.05 0.87 -22.29
N THR A 324 3.35 0.38 -21.08
CA THR A 324 4.03 -0.90 -20.88
C THR A 324 3.00 -2.02 -20.80
N LEU A 325 3.18 -3.06 -21.60
CA LEU A 325 2.49 -4.33 -21.49
C LEU A 325 3.45 -5.38 -20.92
N GLN A 326 2.98 -6.16 -19.97
CA GLN A 326 3.70 -7.31 -19.42
C GLN A 326 2.81 -8.54 -19.53
N SER A 327 3.25 -9.54 -20.29
CA SER A 327 2.61 -10.85 -20.33
C SER A 327 3.02 -11.67 -19.10
N TYR A 328 2.06 -12.40 -18.54
CA TYR A 328 2.28 -13.42 -17.50
C TYR A 328 1.79 -14.82 -17.92
N SER A 329 1.35 -14.93 -19.17
CA SER A 329 0.82 -16.17 -19.73
C SER A 329 1.95 -17.14 -20.09
N ASP A 330 1.67 -18.43 -20.02
CA ASP A 330 2.64 -19.49 -20.40
C ASP A 330 2.67 -19.79 -21.91
N SER A 331 1.73 -19.22 -22.68
CA SER A 331 1.68 -19.30 -24.13
C SER A 331 1.56 -17.91 -24.76
N PRO A 332 1.94 -17.74 -26.04
CA PRO A 332 1.69 -16.50 -26.75
C PRO A 332 0.21 -16.15 -26.76
N LYS A 333 -0.13 -14.89 -26.43
CA LYS A 333 -1.50 -14.38 -26.48
C LYS A 333 -1.57 -13.08 -27.28
N THR A 334 -2.64 -12.94 -28.06
CA THR A 334 -2.93 -11.75 -28.86
C THR A 334 -3.95 -10.88 -28.14
N PHE A 335 -3.66 -9.58 -28.10
CA PHE A 335 -4.49 -8.57 -27.45
C PHE A 335 -4.92 -7.51 -28.45
N THR A 336 -6.20 -7.17 -28.48
CA THR A 336 -6.75 -5.99 -29.16
C THR A 336 -6.99 -4.88 -28.12
N PHE A 337 -7.13 -3.62 -28.56
CA PHE A 337 -7.22 -2.49 -27.63
C PHE A 337 -8.49 -1.67 -27.79
N ARG A 338 -9.08 -1.29 -26.65
CA ARG A 338 -10.07 -0.22 -26.55
C ARG A 338 -9.50 0.95 -25.77
N THR A 339 -9.91 2.16 -26.14
CA THR A 339 -9.42 3.38 -25.50
C THR A 339 -10.58 4.23 -25.00
N VAL A 340 -10.35 4.90 -23.88
CA VAL A 340 -11.19 6.00 -23.39
C VAL A 340 -10.33 7.24 -23.52
N VAL A 341 -10.74 8.19 -24.35
CA VAL A 341 -9.97 9.40 -24.65
C VAL A 341 -10.80 10.64 -24.33
N PRO A 342 -10.24 11.65 -23.62
CA PRO A 342 -10.97 12.88 -23.33
C PRO A 342 -11.48 13.59 -24.59
N PRO A 343 -12.66 14.22 -24.55
CA PRO A 343 -13.19 14.98 -25.68
C PRO A 343 -12.20 16.04 -26.20
N GLY A 344 -11.99 16.08 -27.51
CA GLY A 344 -11.05 17.00 -28.16
C GLY A 344 -9.61 16.48 -28.27
N LEU A 345 -9.30 15.36 -27.61
CA LEU A 345 -8.04 14.65 -27.76
C LEU A 345 -8.20 13.39 -28.62
N ARG A 346 -7.08 12.93 -29.18
CA ARG A 346 -6.94 11.64 -29.86
C ARG A 346 -5.68 10.94 -29.35
N LEU A 347 -5.73 9.60 -29.32
CA LEU A 347 -4.60 8.76 -28.96
C LEU A 347 -4.17 7.96 -30.20
N ASP A 348 -3.10 8.41 -30.83
CA ASP A 348 -2.56 7.80 -32.04
C ASP A 348 -1.49 6.74 -31.71
N SER A 349 -1.11 5.96 -32.72
CA SER A 349 -0.05 4.93 -32.64
C SER A 349 -0.37 3.73 -31.72
N ILE A 350 -1.63 3.58 -31.30
CA ILE A 350 -2.09 2.32 -30.71
C ILE A 350 -2.31 1.28 -31.83
N PRO A 351 -1.63 0.12 -31.79
CA PRO A 351 -1.80 -0.91 -32.81
C PRO A 351 -3.19 -1.55 -32.71
N ALA A 352 -3.70 -2.12 -33.81
CA ALA A 352 -4.97 -2.85 -33.79
C ALA A 352 -4.91 -4.11 -32.91
N SER A 353 -3.76 -4.79 -32.90
CA SER A 353 -3.47 -5.89 -32.01
C SER A 353 -1.97 -6.04 -31.72
N VAL A 354 -1.64 -6.73 -30.64
CA VAL A 354 -0.27 -7.10 -30.24
C VAL A 354 -0.28 -8.55 -29.76
N THR A 355 0.59 -9.38 -30.33
CA THR A 355 0.90 -10.70 -29.79
C THR A 355 2.14 -10.61 -28.90
N LEU A 356 2.00 -11.04 -27.64
CA LEU A 356 3.08 -11.13 -26.67
C LEU A 356 3.46 -12.60 -26.45
N ALA A 357 4.75 -12.90 -26.49
CA ALA A 357 5.29 -14.19 -26.08
C ALA A 357 5.17 -14.38 -24.55
N PRO A 358 5.38 -15.62 -24.04
CA PRO A 358 5.40 -15.87 -22.60
C PRO A 358 6.40 -14.96 -21.88
N ASN A 359 5.96 -14.33 -20.79
CA ASN A 359 6.74 -13.37 -19.99
C ASN A 359 7.29 -12.14 -20.75
N GLU A 360 6.84 -11.90 -22.00
CA GLU A 360 7.32 -10.76 -22.78
C GLU A 360 6.87 -9.43 -22.16
N ARG A 361 7.81 -8.49 -22.07
CA ARG A 361 7.55 -7.08 -21.79
C ARG A 361 7.66 -6.28 -23.08
N ARG A 362 6.63 -5.53 -23.43
CA ARG A 362 6.62 -4.66 -24.62
C ARG A 362 6.18 -3.25 -24.25
N GLN A 363 6.87 -2.26 -24.80
CA GLN A 363 6.49 -0.86 -24.67
C GLN A 363 5.86 -0.35 -25.97
N LEU A 364 4.73 0.33 -25.84
CA LEU A 364 4.08 1.05 -26.93
C LEU A 364 4.26 2.55 -26.70
N PHE A 365 4.70 3.27 -27.72
CA PHE A 365 4.84 4.72 -27.71
C PHE A 365 3.61 5.33 -28.38
N LEU A 366 2.71 5.88 -27.58
CA LEU A 366 1.44 6.45 -28.02
C LEU A 366 1.57 7.96 -28.12
N ARG A 367 0.84 8.58 -29.04
CA ARG A 367 0.84 10.05 -29.19
C ARG A 367 -0.51 10.62 -28.82
N LEU A 368 -0.57 11.39 -27.74
CA LEU A 368 -1.74 12.15 -27.34
C LEU A 368 -1.72 13.50 -28.07
N ARG A 369 -2.69 13.73 -28.96
CA ARG A 369 -2.79 14.95 -29.77
C ARG A 369 -4.16 15.61 -29.64
N GLY A 370 -4.23 16.93 -29.85
CA GLY A 370 -5.48 17.68 -29.89
C GLY A 370 -5.48 18.84 -28.89
N SER A 371 -6.65 19.20 -28.39
CA SER A 371 -6.79 20.25 -27.36
C SER A 371 -7.97 19.93 -26.46
N MET A 372 -7.87 20.30 -25.18
CA MET A 372 -8.90 20.05 -24.18
C MET A 372 -9.25 21.36 -23.47
N LYS A 373 -10.53 21.59 -23.18
CA LYS A 373 -10.96 22.70 -22.31
C LYS A 373 -10.50 22.43 -20.87
N SER A 374 -10.40 23.48 -20.07
CA SER A 374 -10.01 23.40 -18.67
C SER A 374 -10.80 22.33 -17.91
N GLY A 375 -10.11 21.55 -17.08
CA GLY A 375 -10.71 20.49 -16.29
C GLY A 375 -9.89 19.21 -16.29
N ARG A 376 -10.39 18.22 -15.54
CA ARG A 376 -9.79 16.90 -15.38
C ARG A 376 -10.60 15.85 -16.11
N GLN A 377 -9.94 15.01 -16.91
CA GLN A 377 -10.59 13.90 -17.62
C GLN A 377 -9.69 12.66 -17.61
N GLU A 378 -10.28 11.48 -17.69
CA GLU A 378 -9.54 10.21 -17.68
C GLU A 378 -9.15 9.78 -19.10
N LEU A 379 -7.91 9.30 -19.26
CA LEU A 379 -7.43 8.59 -20.44
C LEU A 379 -7.12 7.14 -20.04
N GLY A 380 -7.72 6.15 -20.70
CA GLY A 380 -7.53 4.74 -20.36
C GLY A 380 -7.33 3.85 -21.58
N VAL A 381 -6.64 2.72 -21.38
CA VAL A 381 -6.46 1.67 -22.41
C VAL A 381 -6.80 0.31 -21.83
N VAL A 382 -7.71 -0.40 -22.47
CA VAL A 382 -8.12 -1.76 -22.10
C VAL A 382 -7.63 -2.73 -23.16
N ALA A 383 -7.05 -3.86 -22.74
CA ALA A 383 -6.69 -4.96 -23.64
C ALA A 383 -7.77 -6.05 -23.63
N GLU A 384 -8.20 -6.52 -24.79
CA GLU A 384 -9.13 -7.63 -24.94
C GLU A 384 -8.39 -8.85 -25.51
N SER A 385 -8.75 -10.03 -25.04
CA SER A 385 -8.20 -11.33 -25.48
C SER A 385 -9.34 -12.35 -25.57
N GLU A 386 -9.06 -13.55 -26.10
CA GLU A 386 -10.02 -14.67 -26.08
C GLU A 386 -10.48 -15.03 -24.66
N THR A 387 -9.60 -14.84 -23.66
CA THR A 387 -9.90 -15.11 -22.25
C THR A 387 -10.66 -13.97 -21.55
N GLY A 388 -10.94 -12.88 -22.26
CA GLY A 388 -11.73 -11.75 -21.76
C GLY A 388 -10.97 -10.42 -21.72
N ARG A 389 -11.57 -9.48 -20.98
CA ARG A 389 -11.13 -8.10 -20.79
C ARG A 389 -10.01 -8.00 -19.74
N ASN A 390 -8.97 -7.23 -20.04
CA ASN A 390 -7.81 -6.96 -19.19
C ASN A 390 -7.65 -5.45 -19.01
N ASP A 391 -8.04 -4.96 -17.84
CA ASP A 391 -8.04 -3.55 -17.45
C ASP A 391 -7.30 -3.33 -16.13
N LEU A 392 -6.21 -4.08 -15.93
CA LEU A 392 -5.40 -4.00 -14.73
C LEU A 392 -3.92 -3.80 -15.09
N GLY A 393 -3.31 -2.78 -14.49
CA GLY A 393 -1.87 -2.66 -14.28
C GLY A 393 -1.47 -3.30 -12.95
N LEU A 394 -0.17 -3.56 -12.77
CA LEU A 394 0.38 -4.10 -11.52
C LEU A 394 1.54 -3.23 -11.02
N THR A 395 1.47 -2.85 -9.75
CA THR A 395 2.58 -2.28 -9.00
C THR A 395 2.80 -3.12 -7.75
N SER A 396 4.01 -3.64 -7.57
CA SER A 396 4.38 -4.35 -6.34
C SER A 396 4.98 -3.39 -5.33
N VAL A 397 4.50 -3.43 -4.09
CA VAL A 397 5.11 -2.76 -2.93
C VAL A 397 5.93 -3.81 -2.19
N GLU A 398 7.25 -3.62 -2.19
CA GLU A 398 8.21 -4.58 -1.66
C GLU A 398 9.23 -3.86 -0.78
N TYR A 399 9.24 -4.21 0.51
CA TYR A 399 10.27 -3.76 1.46
C TYR A 399 10.81 -4.98 2.21
N SER A 400 12.03 -4.89 2.74
CA SER A 400 12.70 -5.99 3.46
C SER A 400 11.93 -6.50 4.68
N HIS A 401 11.00 -5.72 5.22
CA HIS A 401 10.22 -6.04 6.42
C HIS A 401 8.76 -6.43 6.15
N ILE A 402 8.32 -6.48 4.88
CA ILE A 402 6.96 -6.94 4.51
C ILE A 402 6.99 -7.93 3.36
N ARG A 403 5.94 -8.76 3.24
CA ARG A 403 5.73 -9.57 2.04
C ARG A 403 5.34 -8.66 0.86
N PRO A 404 5.68 -9.02 -0.39
CA PRO A 404 5.24 -8.28 -1.57
C PRO A 404 3.72 -8.06 -1.56
N VAL A 405 3.29 -6.81 -1.65
CA VAL A 405 1.88 -6.44 -1.77
C VAL A 405 1.60 -6.02 -3.21
N ARG A 406 0.63 -6.67 -3.84
CA ARG A 406 0.29 -6.45 -5.25
C ARG A 406 -0.84 -5.44 -5.36
N LEU A 407 -0.55 -4.27 -5.91
CA LEU A 407 -1.51 -3.21 -6.16
C LEU A 407 -1.94 -3.25 -7.63
N TYR A 408 -3.15 -3.74 -7.92
CA TYR A 408 -3.72 -3.56 -9.26
C TYR A 408 -4.44 -2.22 -9.38
N ARG A 409 -4.13 -1.49 -10.44
CA ARG A 409 -4.73 -0.19 -10.78
C ARG A 409 -5.31 -0.26 -12.19
N ALA A 410 -6.31 0.55 -12.50
CA ALA A 410 -6.74 0.69 -13.88
C ALA A 410 -5.55 1.22 -14.72
N PRO A 411 -5.34 0.73 -15.96
CA PRO A 411 -4.38 1.25 -16.92
C PRO A 411 -4.88 2.58 -17.50
N ALA A 412 -5.00 3.55 -16.62
CA ALA A 412 -5.54 4.87 -16.90
C ALA A 412 -4.70 5.93 -16.21
N MET A 413 -4.75 7.13 -16.77
CA MET A 413 -4.13 8.31 -16.24
C MET A 413 -5.08 9.50 -16.36
N TRP A 414 -4.87 10.50 -15.52
CA TRP A 414 -5.59 11.77 -15.63
C TRP A 414 -4.93 12.67 -16.66
N VAL A 415 -5.74 13.34 -17.49
CA VAL A 415 -5.32 14.49 -18.28
C VAL A 415 -5.94 15.73 -17.64
N GLN A 416 -5.09 16.64 -17.17
CA GLN A 416 -5.49 17.88 -16.52
C GLN A 416 -5.18 19.06 -17.42
N ALA A 417 -6.21 19.65 -18.01
CA ALA A 417 -6.08 20.88 -18.77
C ALA A 417 -6.17 22.08 -17.82
N VAL A 418 -5.12 22.90 -17.80
CA VAL A 418 -5.04 24.09 -16.97
C VAL A 418 -4.88 25.29 -17.89
N ASP A 419 -5.73 26.29 -17.72
CA ASP A 419 -5.46 27.60 -18.31
C ASP A 419 -4.19 28.14 -17.66
N MET A 420 -3.09 28.26 -18.40
CA MET A 420 -1.82 28.65 -17.83
C MET A 420 -0.99 29.42 -18.83
N THR A 421 -0.46 30.55 -18.36
CA THR A 421 0.51 31.37 -19.06
C THR A 421 1.88 31.12 -18.44
N VAL A 422 2.83 30.74 -19.28
CA VAL A 422 4.24 30.54 -18.93
C VAL A 422 5.04 31.63 -19.64
N PRO A 423 5.85 32.44 -18.91
CA PRO A 423 6.69 33.44 -19.53
C PRO A 423 7.82 32.78 -20.31
N ALA A 424 8.09 33.25 -21.53
CA ALA A 424 9.12 32.68 -22.41
C ALA A 424 10.55 32.83 -21.84
N THR A 425 10.76 33.74 -20.90
CA THR A 425 12.05 33.97 -20.22
C THR A 425 12.27 33.07 -19.01
N LEU A 426 11.31 32.21 -18.67
CA LEU A 426 11.42 31.32 -17.52
C LEU A 426 12.39 30.17 -17.82
N SER A 427 13.39 30.00 -16.96
CA SER A 427 14.33 28.89 -16.95
C SER A 427 14.68 28.55 -15.50
N VAL A 428 14.64 27.26 -15.16
CA VAL A 428 14.64 26.79 -13.77
C VAL A 428 15.84 25.88 -13.50
N ALA A 429 16.61 26.18 -12.48
CA ALA A 429 17.45 25.21 -11.78
C ALA A 429 16.65 24.65 -10.61
N TYR A 430 16.53 23.33 -10.50
CA TYR A 430 15.68 22.67 -9.50
C TYR A 430 16.51 21.73 -8.62
N VAL A 431 16.61 22.01 -7.33
CA VAL A 431 17.22 21.12 -6.34
C VAL A 431 16.12 20.23 -5.75
N GLN A 432 16.10 18.95 -6.15
CA GLN A 432 15.00 18.05 -5.80
C GLN A 432 14.94 17.74 -4.30
N GLY A 433 13.74 17.79 -3.74
CA GLY A 433 13.45 17.45 -2.35
C GLY A 433 13.21 15.96 -2.10
N VAL A 434 12.88 15.60 -0.86
CA VAL A 434 12.58 14.20 -0.48
C VAL A 434 11.13 13.86 -0.81
N GLY A 435 10.92 12.88 -1.70
CA GLY A 435 9.58 12.49 -2.17
C GLY A 435 8.96 13.53 -3.11
N ASP A 436 9.79 14.36 -3.73
CA ASP A 436 9.38 15.47 -4.58
C ASP A 436 9.10 15.00 -6.02
N ALA A 437 7.87 15.22 -6.46
CA ALA A 437 7.40 14.93 -7.81
C ALA A 437 6.95 16.19 -8.59
N VAL A 438 7.40 17.38 -8.19
CA VAL A 438 7.02 18.65 -8.83
C VAL A 438 7.86 18.96 -10.06
N ALA A 439 9.15 18.61 -10.08
CA ALA A 439 10.02 18.93 -11.22
C ALA A 439 9.53 18.36 -12.58
N PRO A 440 9.03 17.12 -12.68
CA PRO A 440 8.49 16.58 -13.95
C PRO A 440 7.32 17.38 -14.53
N PHE A 441 6.51 18.02 -13.69
CA PHE A 441 5.39 18.87 -14.15
C PHE A 441 5.88 20.06 -14.98
N LEU A 442 7.03 20.65 -14.64
CA LEU A 442 7.58 21.79 -15.37
C LEU A 442 7.87 21.41 -16.83
N GLN A 443 8.36 20.18 -17.05
CA GLN A 443 8.62 19.65 -18.38
C GLN A 443 7.33 19.44 -19.18
N MET A 444 6.21 19.07 -18.54
CA MET A 444 4.90 18.91 -19.20
C MET A 444 4.35 20.21 -19.79
N PHE A 445 4.83 21.36 -19.32
CA PHE A 445 4.48 22.70 -19.81
C PHE A 445 5.60 23.35 -20.61
N ASP A 446 6.56 22.55 -21.09
CA ASP A 446 7.70 23.01 -21.88
C ASP A 446 8.56 24.07 -21.17
N ILE A 447 8.55 24.10 -19.82
CA ILE A 447 9.42 24.98 -19.04
C ILE A 447 10.83 24.37 -19.00
N PRO A 448 11.87 25.08 -19.47
CA PRO A 448 13.25 24.62 -19.37
C PRO A 448 13.67 24.43 -17.91
N VAL A 449 13.86 23.18 -17.49
CA VAL A 449 14.27 22.83 -16.13
C VAL A 449 15.51 21.94 -16.14
N ALA A 450 16.52 22.31 -15.35
CA ALA A 450 17.67 21.46 -15.03
C ALA A 450 17.54 20.98 -13.58
N VAL A 451 17.47 19.67 -13.37
CA VAL A 451 17.53 19.09 -12.02
C VAL A 451 18.99 19.06 -11.58
N VAL A 452 19.28 19.68 -10.43
CA VAL A 452 20.62 19.94 -9.92
C VAL A 452 20.81 19.21 -8.61
N LYS A 453 21.93 18.50 -8.45
CA LYS A 453 22.27 17.89 -7.16
C LYS A 453 22.75 18.95 -6.17
N PRO A 454 22.46 18.83 -4.87
CA PRO A 454 22.97 19.74 -3.85
C PRO A 454 24.49 20.00 -3.94
N SER A 455 25.28 18.96 -4.22
CA SER A 455 26.74 19.03 -4.37
C SER A 455 27.22 19.89 -5.55
N GLU A 456 26.41 20.03 -6.59
CA GLU A 456 26.75 20.77 -7.82
C GLU A 456 26.57 22.29 -7.65
N LEU A 457 25.79 22.73 -6.64
CA LEU A 457 25.52 24.15 -6.41
C LEU A 457 26.79 24.97 -6.17
N ALA A 458 27.83 24.36 -5.58
CA ALA A 458 29.09 25.03 -5.31
C ALA A 458 29.84 25.48 -6.59
N VAL A 459 29.56 24.88 -7.74
CA VAL A 459 30.26 25.16 -9.01
C VAL A 459 29.32 25.55 -10.16
N LEU A 460 28.03 25.23 -10.06
CA LEU A 460 27.05 25.51 -11.12
C LEU A 460 26.93 27.01 -11.41
N ASN A 461 27.01 27.39 -12.69
CA ASN A 461 26.74 28.75 -13.11
C ASN A 461 25.22 29.06 -13.06
N LEU A 462 24.76 29.59 -11.93
CA LEU A 462 23.36 29.95 -11.71
C LEU A 462 22.86 31.09 -12.59
N SER A 463 23.75 31.92 -13.18
CA SER A 463 23.35 33.06 -14.01
C SER A 463 22.64 32.67 -15.31
N ARG A 464 22.64 31.39 -15.67
CA ARG A 464 21.93 30.84 -16.84
C ARG A 464 20.45 30.61 -16.59
N TYR A 465 20.02 30.68 -15.34
CA TYR A 465 18.65 30.41 -14.92
C TYR A 465 18.01 31.71 -14.41
N SER A 466 16.73 31.92 -14.71
CA SER A 466 15.98 33.01 -14.10
C SER A 466 15.51 32.66 -12.69
N THR A 467 15.34 31.36 -12.40
CA THR A 467 14.84 30.88 -11.11
C THR A 467 15.61 29.68 -10.57
N LEU A 468 15.85 29.68 -9.27
CA LEU A 468 16.35 28.54 -8.50
C LEU A 468 15.24 28.05 -7.57
N VAL A 469 14.83 26.79 -7.73
CA VAL A 469 13.86 26.13 -6.86
C VAL A 469 14.58 25.19 -5.90
N ILE A 470 14.25 25.30 -4.63
CA ILE A 470 14.62 24.34 -3.60
C ILE A 470 13.35 23.56 -3.23
N GLY A 471 13.37 22.25 -3.51
CA GLY A 471 12.24 21.36 -3.30
C GLY A 471 11.94 21.07 -1.81
N PRO A 472 10.78 20.44 -1.52
CA PRO A 472 10.33 20.12 -0.17
C PRO A 472 11.38 19.31 0.62
N ARG A 473 11.74 19.81 1.80
CA ARG A 473 12.73 19.19 2.72
C ARG A 473 14.13 19.00 2.13
N ALA A 474 14.46 19.67 1.02
CA ALA A 474 15.81 19.57 0.45
C ALA A 474 16.87 20.09 1.44
N TYR A 475 16.59 21.15 2.19
CA TYR A 475 17.46 21.66 3.26
C TYR A 475 17.61 20.65 4.41
N GLN A 476 16.52 20.01 4.85
CA GLN A 476 16.56 18.97 5.88
C GLN A 476 17.46 17.80 5.51
N ALA A 477 17.38 17.34 4.25
CA ALA A 477 18.06 16.14 3.80
C ALA A 477 19.55 16.38 3.45
N ASN A 478 19.96 17.62 3.18
CA ASN A 478 21.26 17.90 2.57
C ASN A 478 22.04 19.00 3.31
N LYS A 479 23.04 18.59 4.10
CA LYS A 479 23.94 19.53 4.81
C LYS A 479 24.74 20.42 3.84
N GLU A 480 25.10 19.90 2.67
CA GLU A 480 25.79 20.67 1.62
C GLU A 480 24.94 21.83 1.10
N LEU A 481 23.61 21.65 1.03
CA LEU A 481 22.71 22.72 0.61
C LEU A 481 22.69 23.86 1.65
N ILE A 482 22.64 23.52 2.94
CA ILE A 482 22.76 24.49 4.05
C ILE A 482 24.09 25.24 3.97
N ALA A 483 25.20 24.53 3.72
CA ALA A 483 26.52 25.15 3.57
C ALA A 483 26.60 26.11 2.36
N ASN A 484 25.76 25.91 1.33
CA ASN A 484 25.69 26.75 0.14
C ASN A 484 24.59 27.83 0.19
N SER A 485 23.89 28.02 1.31
CA SER A 485 22.79 29.00 1.41
C SER A 485 23.22 30.43 1.08
N ALA A 486 24.47 30.81 1.39
CA ALA A 486 25.01 32.11 1.01
C ALA A 486 25.00 32.34 -0.52
N ARG A 487 25.31 31.29 -1.30
CA ARG A 487 25.27 31.35 -2.77
C ARG A 487 23.84 31.39 -3.31
N VAL A 488 22.92 30.67 -2.67
CA VAL A 488 21.48 30.72 -2.98
C VAL A 488 20.94 32.15 -2.81
N ILE A 489 21.27 32.79 -1.68
CA ILE A 489 20.86 34.18 -1.41
C ILE A 489 21.57 35.16 -2.36
N ASP A 490 22.85 34.94 -2.68
CA ASP A 490 23.59 35.77 -3.65
C ASP A 490 22.99 35.72 -5.06
N PHE A 491 22.48 34.57 -5.49
CA PHE A 491 21.73 34.45 -6.75
C PHE A 491 20.50 35.38 -6.77
N ALA A 492 19.72 35.41 -5.69
CA ALA A 492 18.61 36.36 -5.57
C ALA A 492 19.11 37.82 -5.59
N ARG A 493 20.18 38.14 -4.83
CA ARG A 493 20.77 39.49 -4.81
C ARG A 493 21.15 39.99 -6.21
N LYS A 494 21.61 39.10 -7.08
CA LYS A 494 22.03 39.38 -8.46
C LYS A 494 20.87 39.49 -9.47
N GLY A 495 19.63 39.33 -9.05
CA GLY A 495 18.44 39.48 -9.89
C GLY A 495 17.68 38.18 -10.16
N GLY A 496 18.17 37.04 -9.66
CA GLY A 496 17.46 35.77 -9.76
C GLY A 496 16.22 35.71 -8.85
N THR A 497 15.32 34.77 -9.14
CA THR A 497 14.23 34.40 -8.23
C THR A 497 14.58 33.11 -7.50
N VAL A 498 14.49 33.09 -6.18
CA VAL A 498 14.61 31.85 -5.39
C VAL A 498 13.23 31.46 -4.88
N VAL A 499 12.84 30.20 -5.07
CA VAL A 499 11.62 29.62 -4.51
C VAL A 499 11.99 28.45 -3.61
N VAL A 500 11.73 28.56 -2.31
CA VAL A 500 11.93 27.47 -1.34
C VAL A 500 10.58 26.91 -0.95
N GLN A 501 10.38 25.63 -1.21
CA GLN A 501 9.18 24.90 -0.81
C GLN A 501 9.45 24.13 0.46
N TYR A 502 8.56 24.25 1.44
CA TYR A 502 8.42 23.39 2.62
C TYR A 502 9.75 23.00 3.32
N GLY A 503 9.95 23.54 4.52
CA GLY A 503 10.98 23.07 5.45
C GLY A 503 10.47 23.13 6.88
N GLN A 504 11.17 22.47 7.78
CA GLN A 504 10.86 22.45 9.21
C GLN A 504 11.82 23.39 9.97
N THR A 505 12.30 22.97 11.13
CA THR A 505 13.14 23.77 12.03
C THR A 505 14.42 24.27 11.37
N GLU A 506 14.94 23.57 10.36
CA GLU A 506 16.13 23.98 9.62
C GLU A 506 15.97 25.34 8.93
N MET A 507 14.74 25.75 8.59
CA MET A 507 14.46 27.03 7.94
C MET A 507 14.72 28.24 8.85
N ALA A 508 14.69 28.04 10.17
CA ALA A 508 15.03 29.06 11.16
C ALA A 508 16.55 29.17 11.41
N THR A 509 17.37 28.34 10.76
CA THR A 509 18.83 28.41 10.88
C THR A 509 19.35 29.71 10.28
N PRO A 510 20.16 30.51 11.01
CA PRO A 510 20.74 31.74 10.48
C PRO A 510 21.48 31.51 9.16
N GLY A 511 21.15 32.33 8.15
CA GLY A 511 21.78 32.28 6.83
C GLY A 511 21.13 31.32 5.82
N VAL A 512 20.16 30.49 6.22
CA VAL A 512 19.38 29.66 5.27
C VAL A 512 18.39 30.50 4.49
N LEU A 513 17.65 31.36 5.19
CA LEU A 513 16.75 32.36 4.62
C LEU A 513 17.36 33.76 4.66
N PRO A 514 16.98 34.67 3.75
CA PRO A 514 17.52 36.04 3.72
C PRO A 514 17.09 36.88 4.92
N TYR A 515 15.92 36.60 5.49
CA TYR A 515 15.34 37.29 6.64
C TYR A 515 14.76 36.24 7.60
N PRO A 516 14.86 36.47 8.92
CA PRO A 516 14.53 35.45 9.91
C PRO A 516 13.04 35.11 9.95
N ILE A 517 12.76 33.87 10.32
CA ILE A 517 11.44 33.36 10.69
C ILE A 517 11.58 32.52 11.96
N ALA A 518 10.50 32.33 12.71
CA ALA A 518 10.43 31.36 13.79
C ALA A 518 9.22 30.45 13.65
N LEU A 519 9.47 29.14 13.64
CA LEU A 519 8.42 28.15 13.85
C LEU A 519 8.01 28.20 15.33
N ALA A 520 6.70 28.11 15.60
CA ALA A 520 6.05 28.29 16.91
C ALA A 520 6.97 28.09 18.14
N PRO A 521 7.31 29.17 18.89
CA PRO A 521 8.27 29.11 20.01
C PRO A 521 7.87 28.18 21.16
N SER A 522 6.57 27.87 21.32
CA SER A 522 6.01 27.16 22.47
C SER A 522 4.97 26.09 22.09
N GLY A 523 5.02 25.53 20.88
CA GLY A 523 4.04 24.53 20.42
C GLY A 523 4.40 23.91 19.07
N PRO A 524 3.54 23.02 18.52
CA PRO A 524 3.70 22.54 17.15
C PRO A 524 3.57 23.71 16.17
N ALA A 525 4.37 23.70 15.10
CA ALA A 525 4.22 24.68 14.03
C ALA A 525 2.84 24.56 13.38
N ALA A 526 2.21 25.70 13.07
CA ALA A 526 0.85 25.75 12.56
C ALA A 526 0.71 25.01 11.21
N ARG A 527 -0.47 24.43 10.98
CA ARG A 527 -0.85 23.69 9.78
C ARG A 527 -2.28 24.05 9.41
N VAL A 528 -2.64 23.78 8.16
CA VAL A 528 -4.03 23.82 7.69
C VAL A 528 -4.30 22.47 7.04
N THR A 529 -5.01 21.62 7.76
CA THR A 529 -5.28 20.21 7.42
C THR A 529 -6.66 20.00 6.81
N GLU A 530 -7.56 20.97 6.91
CA GLU A 530 -8.85 20.96 6.21
C GLU A 530 -8.63 21.27 4.71
N GLU A 531 -8.94 20.30 3.86
CA GLU A 531 -8.80 20.40 2.39
C GLU A 531 -9.58 21.59 1.81
N ASP A 532 -10.71 21.94 2.42
CA ASP A 532 -11.64 22.99 2.02
C ASP A 532 -11.51 24.28 2.85
N ALA A 533 -10.54 24.37 3.77
CA ALA A 533 -10.30 25.59 4.57
C ALA A 533 -10.27 26.85 3.70
N LYS A 534 -10.91 27.93 4.17
CA LYS A 534 -10.99 29.16 3.39
C LYS A 534 -9.60 29.80 3.23
N VAL A 535 -9.29 30.24 2.02
CA VAL A 535 -8.10 31.07 1.75
C VAL A 535 -8.53 32.53 1.64
N THR A 536 -8.01 33.37 2.53
CA THR A 536 -8.24 34.82 2.52
C THR A 536 -7.09 35.52 1.80
N VAL A 537 -7.41 36.30 0.77
CA VAL A 537 -6.42 37.14 0.06
C VAL A 537 -6.23 38.46 0.79
N LEU A 538 -5.05 38.66 1.38
CA LEU A 538 -4.71 39.87 2.15
C LEU A 538 -4.24 41.02 1.27
N ASP A 539 -3.55 40.72 0.16
CA ASP A 539 -3.13 41.71 -0.83
C ASP A 539 -3.60 41.29 -2.24
N PRO A 540 -4.79 41.72 -2.67
CA PRO A 540 -5.36 41.35 -3.96
C PRO A 540 -4.57 41.86 -5.17
N LYS A 541 -3.70 42.85 -5.00
CA LYS A 541 -2.86 43.41 -6.08
C LYS A 541 -1.48 42.78 -6.12
N HIS A 542 -1.18 41.89 -5.18
CA HIS A 542 0.12 41.27 -5.08
C HIS A 542 0.49 40.54 -6.36
N LYS A 543 1.74 40.70 -6.82
CA LYS A 543 2.22 40.15 -8.09
C LYS A 543 2.10 38.62 -8.14
N LEU A 544 2.38 37.91 -7.05
CA LEU A 544 2.20 36.45 -6.95
C LEU A 544 0.78 35.96 -7.25
N LEU A 545 -0.24 36.80 -7.08
CA LEU A 545 -1.64 36.43 -7.33
C LEU A 545 -2.14 36.94 -8.69
N ASN A 546 -1.34 37.72 -9.42
CA ASN A 546 -1.80 38.39 -10.64
C ASN A 546 -0.86 38.25 -11.84
N TRP A 547 0.34 37.66 -11.68
CA TRP A 547 1.29 37.52 -12.77
C TRP A 547 2.11 36.21 -12.70
N PRO A 548 2.25 35.49 -13.83
CA PRO A 548 1.58 35.68 -15.13
C PRO A 548 0.13 35.20 -15.15
N ASN A 549 -0.29 34.44 -14.15
CA ASN A 549 -1.65 33.93 -14.03
C ASN A 549 -2.40 34.74 -12.97
N LYS A 550 -3.67 35.06 -13.23
CA LYS A 550 -4.56 35.62 -12.21
C LYS A 550 -5.08 34.48 -11.34
N ILE A 551 -4.82 34.52 -10.05
CA ILE A 551 -5.26 33.53 -9.07
C ILE A 551 -6.59 33.99 -8.47
N GLY A 552 -7.57 33.10 -8.40
CA GLY A 552 -8.89 33.35 -7.81
C GLY A 552 -9.42 32.15 -7.03
N ASP A 553 -10.67 32.22 -6.59
CA ASP A 553 -11.26 31.22 -5.68
C ASP A 553 -11.18 29.78 -6.23
N ALA A 554 -11.35 29.61 -7.54
CA ALA A 554 -11.25 28.31 -8.20
C ALA A 554 -9.86 27.67 -8.13
N ASP A 555 -8.80 28.44 -7.92
CA ASP A 555 -7.44 27.91 -7.76
C ASP A 555 -7.24 27.24 -6.37
N TRP A 556 -8.17 27.46 -5.44
CA TRP A 556 -8.17 26.89 -4.08
C TRP A 556 -9.13 25.70 -3.92
N SER A 557 -9.88 25.35 -4.97
CA SER A 557 -10.79 24.19 -4.99
C SER A 557 -10.04 22.87 -5.21
N ASP A 558 -10.64 21.77 -4.73
CA ASP A 558 -10.18 20.38 -4.92
C ASP A 558 -8.76 20.08 -4.42
N TRP A 559 -8.26 20.87 -3.47
CA TRP A 559 -6.99 20.59 -2.81
C TRP A 559 -7.07 19.26 -2.07
N VAL A 560 -6.00 18.47 -2.11
CA VAL A 560 -5.93 17.14 -1.50
C VAL A 560 -5.04 17.14 -0.27
N GLN A 561 -5.47 16.41 0.75
CA GLN A 561 -4.89 16.28 2.08
C GLN A 561 -4.83 17.58 2.90
N GLU A 562 -3.76 18.36 2.79
CA GLU A 562 -3.54 19.55 3.63
C GLU A 562 -3.14 20.75 2.77
N ARG A 563 -3.52 21.97 3.17
CA ARG A 563 -3.20 23.21 2.43
C ARG A 563 -1.80 23.72 2.73
N ALA A 564 -1.44 23.83 4.01
CA ALA A 564 -0.14 24.39 4.42
C ALA A 564 0.39 23.67 5.65
N VAL A 565 1.73 23.51 5.71
CA VAL A 565 2.38 22.75 6.79
C VAL A 565 3.61 23.45 7.34
N TYR A 566 3.75 23.44 8.67
CA TYR A 566 4.89 24.08 9.36
C TYR A 566 4.98 25.59 9.07
N MET A 567 3.85 26.28 9.14
CA MET A 567 3.81 27.72 8.95
C MET A 567 4.60 28.44 10.06
N PRO A 568 5.46 29.42 9.70
CA PRO A 568 6.11 30.26 10.69
C PRO A 568 5.10 31.13 11.44
N SER A 569 5.31 31.22 12.74
CA SER A 569 4.50 32.02 13.67
C SER A 569 5.04 33.45 13.82
N THR A 570 6.35 33.63 13.61
CA THR A 570 7.01 34.94 13.63
C THR A 570 7.74 35.13 12.32
N ILE A 571 7.51 36.26 11.69
CA ILE A 571 7.98 36.57 10.33
C ILE A 571 8.56 37.99 10.38
N ASP A 572 9.79 38.17 9.92
CA ASP A 572 10.41 39.50 9.78
C ASP A 572 9.58 40.42 8.87
N ALA A 573 9.48 41.71 9.21
CA ALA A 573 8.67 42.69 8.51
C ALA A 573 9.05 42.90 7.03
N LYS A 574 10.22 42.44 6.59
CA LYS A 574 10.63 42.46 5.17
C LYS A 574 9.89 41.44 4.32
N TRP A 575 9.31 40.41 4.92
CA TRP A 575 8.44 39.48 4.22
C TRP A 575 7.06 40.08 4.01
N GLN A 576 6.58 39.99 2.79
CA GLN A 576 5.19 40.19 2.43
C GLN A 576 4.49 38.84 2.51
N SER A 577 3.29 38.81 3.08
CA SER A 577 2.44 37.63 3.14
C SER A 577 1.06 37.94 2.55
N PRO A 578 0.80 37.55 1.29
CA PRO A 578 -0.44 37.93 0.61
C PRO A 578 -1.63 37.03 0.95
N LEU A 579 -1.45 35.99 1.77
CA LEU A 579 -2.47 34.98 2.06
C LEU A 579 -2.63 34.75 3.57
N GLU A 580 -3.85 34.46 3.96
CA GLU A 580 -4.23 33.96 5.28
C GLU A 580 -5.10 32.70 5.10
N MET A 581 -4.91 31.72 6.00
CA MET A 581 -5.71 30.51 6.08
C MET A 581 -5.57 29.86 7.45
N HIS A 582 -6.61 29.15 7.92
CA HIS A 582 -6.61 28.38 9.17
C HIS A 582 -7.68 27.28 9.09
N ASP A 583 -7.52 26.23 9.91
CA ASP A 583 -8.56 25.22 10.10
C ASP A 583 -9.70 25.77 10.97
N SER A 584 -10.88 25.17 10.89
CA SER A 584 -12.07 25.61 11.61
C SER A 584 -11.85 25.67 13.12
N GLY A 585 -12.01 26.86 13.71
CA GLY A 585 -11.80 27.10 15.14
C GLY A 585 -10.37 27.42 15.55
N GLU A 586 -9.41 27.44 14.62
CA GLU A 586 -8.05 27.92 14.84
C GLU A 586 -7.91 29.43 14.57
N GLY A 587 -6.79 30.02 15.02
CA GLY A 587 -6.50 31.43 14.77
C GLY A 587 -5.84 31.67 13.41
N GLU A 588 -6.00 32.89 12.88
CA GLU A 588 -5.44 33.30 11.58
C GLU A 588 -3.96 32.93 11.41
N GLN A 589 -3.60 32.30 10.28
CA GLN A 589 -2.20 32.01 9.94
C GLN A 589 -1.80 32.68 8.63
N ARG A 590 -0.69 33.43 8.68
CA ARG A 590 -0.14 34.19 7.53
C ARG A 590 1.20 33.63 7.06
N GLY A 591 1.56 32.42 7.47
CA GLY A 591 2.85 31.80 7.16
C GLY A 591 2.89 31.00 5.85
N ALA A 592 1.76 30.89 5.15
CA ALA A 592 1.60 29.99 4.00
C ALA A 592 2.47 30.35 2.79
N LEU A 593 2.59 31.64 2.50
CA LEU A 593 3.30 32.15 1.32
C LEU A 593 4.00 33.46 1.69
N LEU A 594 5.33 33.43 1.76
CA LEU A 594 6.15 34.59 2.08
C LEU A 594 6.98 34.99 0.87
N VAL A 595 7.09 36.29 0.63
CA VAL A 595 7.91 36.83 -0.45
C VAL A 595 8.60 38.12 -0.03
N ALA A 596 9.86 38.27 -0.40
CA ALA A 596 10.62 39.46 -0.08
C ALA A 596 11.58 39.83 -1.21
N PRO A 597 11.82 41.14 -1.45
CA PRO A 597 12.90 41.58 -2.30
C PRO A 597 14.26 41.29 -1.64
N VAL A 598 15.21 40.81 -2.43
CA VAL A 598 16.58 40.54 -2.00
C VAL A 598 17.52 41.07 -3.07
N GLY A 599 18.17 42.20 -2.81
CA GLY A 599 18.97 42.91 -3.81
C GLY A 599 18.12 43.27 -5.03
N LYS A 600 18.50 42.79 -6.22
CA LYS A 600 17.78 43.01 -7.48
C LYS A 600 16.72 41.96 -7.79
N GLY A 601 16.64 40.88 -7.01
CA GLY A 601 15.77 39.75 -7.26
C GLY A 601 14.75 39.53 -6.15
N MET A 602 14.14 38.34 -6.18
CA MET A 602 13.04 37.98 -5.30
C MET A 602 13.33 36.66 -4.59
N PHE A 603 12.88 36.56 -3.35
CA PHE A 603 12.93 35.32 -2.58
C PHE A 603 11.51 34.97 -2.14
N VAL A 604 11.06 33.76 -2.49
CA VAL A 604 9.77 33.20 -2.11
C VAL A 604 10.01 32.00 -1.21
N TYR A 605 9.38 31.99 -0.04
CA TYR A 605 9.31 30.83 0.84
C TYR A 605 7.85 30.44 1.02
N THR A 606 7.52 29.20 0.68
CA THR A 606 6.14 28.71 0.74
C THR A 606 6.05 27.45 1.58
N THR A 607 5.05 27.41 2.44
CA THR A 607 4.68 26.23 3.21
C THR A 607 3.40 25.57 2.67
N LEU A 608 2.83 26.13 1.59
CA LEU A 608 1.76 25.49 0.84
C LEU A 608 2.21 24.10 0.38
N ALA A 609 1.34 23.11 0.53
CA ALA A 609 1.62 21.72 0.18
C ALA A 609 1.55 21.47 -1.35
N LEU A 610 2.15 22.35 -2.16
CA LEU A 610 2.17 22.26 -3.63
C LEU A 610 2.74 20.92 -4.12
N PHE A 611 3.66 20.33 -3.36
CA PHE A 611 4.22 19.00 -3.61
C PHE A 611 3.20 17.86 -3.51
N ARG A 612 2.00 18.12 -2.96
CA ARG A 612 0.84 17.22 -3.00
C ARG A 612 -0.18 17.67 -4.04
N GLN A 613 -0.43 18.98 -4.15
CA GLN A 613 -1.44 19.51 -5.05
C GLN A 613 -1.10 19.32 -6.53
N ILE A 614 0.15 19.56 -6.92
CA ILE A 614 0.60 19.41 -8.31
C ILE A 614 0.57 17.93 -8.73
N PRO A 615 1.15 16.96 -7.98
CA PRO A 615 0.99 15.55 -8.32
C PRO A 615 -0.45 15.04 -8.17
N GLY A 616 -1.26 15.69 -7.33
CA GLY A 616 -2.67 15.40 -7.11
C GLY A 616 -3.58 15.77 -8.28
N GLY A 617 -3.11 16.59 -9.24
CA GLY A 617 -3.90 17.03 -10.39
C GLY A 617 -4.74 18.28 -10.13
N VAL A 618 -4.44 19.04 -9.08
CA VAL A 618 -5.14 20.30 -8.76
C VAL A 618 -4.69 21.38 -9.74
N GLY A 619 -5.63 22.12 -10.33
CA GLY A 619 -5.33 23.12 -11.37
C GLY A 619 -4.64 24.38 -10.84
N GLY A 620 -4.99 24.83 -9.64
CA GLY A 620 -4.47 26.08 -9.07
C GLY A 620 -3.03 26.00 -8.57
N GLY A 621 -2.58 24.83 -8.09
CA GLY A 621 -1.20 24.60 -7.67
C GLY A 621 -0.16 24.96 -8.76
N PRO A 622 -0.27 24.37 -9.96
CA PRO A 622 0.44 24.77 -11.18
C PRO A 622 0.49 26.27 -11.47
N ARG A 623 -0.67 26.94 -11.51
CA ARG A 623 -0.78 28.37 -11.85
C ARG A 623 -0.06 29.24 -10.83
N LEU A 624 -0.30 28.98 -9.55
CA LEU A 624 0.37 29.69 -8.46
C LEU A 624 1.88 29.41 -8.45
N PHE A 625 2.30 28.16 -8.69
CA PHE A 625 3.72 27.83 -8.73
C PHE A 625 4.43 28.59 -9.87
N VAL A 626 3.86 28.64 -11.08
CA VAL A 626 4.42 29.45 -12.17
C VAL A 626 4.49 30.94 -11.83
N ASN A 627 3.52 31.48 -11.07
CA ASN A 627 3.61 32.84 -10.54
C ASN A 627 4.79 33.02 -9.57
N MET A 628 5.02 32.06 -8.67
CA MET A 628 6.18 32.09 -7.76
C MET A 628 7.49 32.07 -8.54
N LEU A 629 7.60 31.23 -9.57
CA LEU A 629 8.78 31.15 -10.44
C LEU A 629 9.00 32.45 -11.24
N SER A 630 7.93 33.18 -11.52
CA SER A 630 7.97 34.36 -12.40
C SER A 630 7.92 35.69 -11.65
N VAL A 631 7.91 35.68 -10.31
CA VAL A 631 7.66 36.91 -9.54
C VAL A 631 8.74 37.97 -9.74
N GLY A 632 9.99 37.56 -10.00
CA GLY A 632 11.08 38.47 -10.35
C GLY A 632 11.15 38.87 -11.82
N THR A 633 10.32 38.30 -12.71
CA THR A 633 10.33 38.63 -14.15
C THR A 633 9.38 39.80 -14.45
N GLU A 634 9.77 40.69 -15.35
CA GLU A 634 8.90 41.81 -15.74
C GLU A 634 7.78 41.34 -16.68
N PRO A 635 6.54 41.86 -16.53
CA PRO A 635 5.52 41.72 -17.56
C PRO A 635 6.02 42.36 -18.86
N PRO A 636 5.75 41.78 -20.03
CA PRO A 636 6.06 42.45 -21.29
C PRO A 636 5.35 43.81 -21.30
N LEU A 637 6.10 44.88 -21.58
CA LEU A 637 5.54 46.23 -21.69
C LEU A 637 4.34 46.17 -22.65
N LYS A 638 3.15 46.58 -22.18
CA LYS A 638 2.00 46.75 -23.06
C LYS A 638 2.43 47.70 -24.18
N LYS A 639 2.47 47.21 -25.42
CA LYS A 639 2.57 48.10 -26.58
C LYS A 639 1.36 49.01 -26.52
N VAL A 640 1.57 50.25 -26.10
CA VAL A 640 0.58 51.32 -26.30
C VAL A 640 0.48 51.45 -27.82
N GLN A 641 -0.64 51.02 -28.39
CA GLN A 641 -0.92 51.34 -29.78
C GLN A 641 -1.01 52.87 -29.88
N PRO A 642 -0.27 53.50 -30.82
CA PRO A 642 -0.24 54.95 -30.96
C PRO A 642 -1.61 55.53 -31.30
#